data_AF-A0AAD5F472-F1
#
_entry.id   AF-A0AAD5F472-F1
#
_cell.length_a   1.000
_cell.length_b   1.000
_cell.length_c   1.000
_cell.angle_alpha   90.00
_cell.angle_beta   90.00
_cell.angle_gamma   90.00
#
_symmetry.space_group_name_H-M   'P 1'
#
loop_
_entity.id
_entity.type
_entity.pdbx_description
1 polymer ?
#
loop_
_entity_poly.entity_id
_entity_poly.type
_entity_poly.pdbx_seq_one_letter_code
_entity_poly.pdbx_strand_id
1 'polypeptide(L)'
;MSRRWIQNPNRCADEYLDGIEDFIEFARRHNPGATRIRCPCRRCNNTLFESIETVGFHLVRNGMIETYSIWNLHGEQVDHASSSNAPRVDNVEPIVDPNDQVMGIIQDAFPFASTNINQEGEDDVPTPIDSAEFEQYEKLLKNANQELYPGCESFSILTAIVELMHGKIKYRMSNLCFDYFLGVFKRMLPTDNCLPKDHKHAQKVLHGLGLGYEKIHTCKNNCMLFYKEHETLDTCPICNESRFKMTSQNRTTKIPQKVMRYLPLKPRLQRLYMSMHTATDMRWHKEKRVDDDVMRHPADGETWKEFDRTFPEFAADPRNVRLGLATDGFNPYGVLNQHHSTWPIFAFPYNLPPWKCMKKEYMMMTVLITEDPGRSIDVYLRPLVDELKDLWTNGVRTYDKSTGRMFTLRAAVMWTVNDFPAYAMVSGWSTKGYMACHVCKEDITSGWHAGKVCYLGHRRWLPWDHEWREKDKEFDGNTERRLRPREWSGDEILEQLNLLDFAPFGKTVSRTRPSTHLNWTHKPMFFELPYWSKLKLRHNLDVMHVEKNVFDTLVGTMLDIEGKTKDTIKARLDLERMGIRRGLWMNRDSDKARRDLAFFSMKPNDKKEFLKFVSSVKFSDGYASNIARCVNVDGGKFTGLKSHDCHVFMQRLLPVGIRHLLPEDVVKPIMLLSIFFSQLTAKTLRRTDMFQLRHDIVQVLCKFEMIFPPAFFTSMIHVMVHLPEEALLAGPVNYRWMYPIESFSES
;
A
#
# COMPACT_ATOMS: atom_id res chain seq x y z
N MET A 1 41.35 7.38 16.91
CA MET A 1 42.07 7.04 18.17
C MET A 1 41.79 5.59 18.53
N SER A 2 42.74 4.87 19.12
CA SER A 2 42.53 3.50 19.62
C SER A 2 41.65 3.55 20.88
N ARG A 3 40.56 2.77 20.93
CA ARG A 3 39.61 2.75 22.06
C ARG A 3 39.74 1.50 22.93
N ARG A 4 40.85 0.77 22.76
CA ARG A 4 41.14 -0.46 23.53
C ARG A 4 41.33 -0.18 25.02
N TRP A 5 41.75 1.03 25.37
CA TRP A 5 41.90 1.48 26.76
C TRP A 5 40.62 1.34 27.58
N ILE A 6 39.42 1.45 26.98
CA ILE A 6 38.13 1.29 27.68
C ILE A 6 38.01 -0.09 28.35
N GLN A 7 38.67 -1.10 27.78
CA GLN A 7 38.67 -2.48 28.28
C GLN A 7 39.84 -2.77 29.25
N ASN A 8 40.70 -1.80 29.54
CA ASN A 8 41.82 -2.00 30.46
C ASN A 8 41.30 -2.10 31.91
N PRO A 9 41.51 -3.24 32.61
CA PRO A 9 41.02 -3.41 33.97
C PRO A 9 41.78 -2.57 35.00
N ASN A 10 43.01 -2.11 34.67
CA ASN A 10 43.81 -1.25 35.53
C ASN A 10 43.56 0.23 35.20
N ARG A 11 42.68 0.87 35.97
CA ARG A 11 42.28 2.28 35.78
C ARG A 11 43.33 3.31 36.20
N CYS A 12 44.42 2.86 36.80
CA CYS A 12 45.57 3.67 37.16
C CYS A 12 46.73 3.51 36.17
N ALA A 13 46.56 2.70 35.12
CA ALA A 13 47.55 2.60 34.05
C ALA A 13 47.53 3.88 33.20
N ASP A 14 48.71 4.33 32.76
CA ASP A 14 48.88 5.52 31.92
C ASP A 14 47.99 5.44 30.67
N GLU A 15 47.91 4.27 30.02
CA GLU A 15 47.05 4.04 28.85
C GLU A 15 45.55 4.34 29.11
N TYR A 16 45.06 4.07 30.33
CA TYR A 16 43.66 4.35 30.68
C TYR A 16 43.44 5.83 30.99
N LEU A 17 44.41 6.49 31.62
CA LEU A 17 44.36 7.92 31.94
C LEU A 17 44.49 8.77 30.67
N ASP A 18 45.42 8.44 29.78
CA ASP A 18 45.59 9.06 28.46
C ASP A 18 44.31 8.92 27.63
N GLY A 19 43.66 7.75 27.70
CA GLY A 19 42.39 7.50 27.03
C GLY A 19 41.24 8.39 27.54
N ILE A 20 41.22 8.71 28.84
CA ILE A 20 40.25 9.66 29.41
C ILE A 20 40.52 11.07 28.89
N GLU A 21 41.79 11.48 28.80
CA GLU A 21 42.16 12.79 28.25
C GLU A 21 41.74 12.93 26.78
N ASP A 22 42.02 11.91 25.96
CA ASP A 22 41.57 11.82 24.56
C ASP A 22 40.05 11.96 24.43
N PHE A 23 39.30 11.29 25.31
CA PHE A 23 37.84 11.39 25.33
C PHE A 23 37.36 12.80 25.71
N ILE A 24 37.95 13.40 26.74
CA ILE A 24 37.58 14.75 27.20
C ILE A 24 37.89 15.78 26.10
N GLU A 25 39.04 15.68 25.46
CA GLU A 25 39.42 16.57 24.36
C GLU A 25 38.46 16.41 23.18
N PHE A 26 38.11 15.18 22.81
CA PHE A 26 37.13 14.90 21.77
C PHE A 26 35.77 15.55 22.11
N ALA A 27 35.27 15.34 23.32
CA ALA A 27 33.98 15.87 23.75
C ALA A 27 33.96 17.41 23.74
N ARG A 28 35.07 18.07 24.13
CA ARG A 28 35.22 19.53 24.04
C ARG A 28 35.19 20.04 22.61
N ARG A 29 35.93 19.39 21.70
CA ARG A 29 36.01 19.80 20.29
C ARG A 29 34.65 19.67 19.58
N HIS A 30 33.88 18.64 19.90
CA HIS A 30 32.61 18.35 19.22
C HIS A 30 31.38 18.98 19.89
N ASN A 31 31.54 19.62 21.07
CA ASN A 31 30.47 20.36 21.75
C ASN A 31 30.96 21.75 22.19
N PRO A 32 31.34 22.64 21.25
CA PRO A 32 31.87 23.96 21.59
C PRO A 32 30.82 24.81 22.34
N GLY A 33 31.21 25.35 23.50
CA GLY A 33 30.34 26.17 24.35
C GLY A 33 29.55 25.42 25.42
N ALA A 34 29.57 24.08 25.45
CA ALA A 34 28.89 23.31 26.48
C ALA A 34 29.66 23.33 27.82
N THR A 35 29.01 23.76 28.90
CA THR A 35 29.59 23.75 30.27
C THR A 35 29.42 22.40 30.97
N ARG A 36 28.56 21.53 30.45
CA ARG A 36 28.28 20.17 30.96
C ARG A 36 28.15 19.19 29.81
N ILE A 37 28.65 17.96 30.00
CA ILE A 37 28.56 16.85 29.03
C ILE A 37 27.95 15.62 29.70
N ARG A 38 27.45 14.66 28.91
CA ARG A 38 26.97 13.39 29.45
C ARG A 38 28.14 12.62 30.08
N CYS A 39 27.88 11.89 31.17
CA CYS A 39 28.90 11.12 31.86
C CYS A 39 28.86 9.63 31.44
N PRO A 40 29.81 9.12 30.64
CA PRO A 40 29.85 7.73 30.19
C PRO A 40 30.42 6.76 31.24
N CYS A 41 30.56 7.17 32.50
CA CYS A 41 31.02 6.25 33.53
C CYS A 41 29.97 5.17 33.82
N ARG A 42 30.40 4.00 34.29
CA ARG A 42 29.52 2.85 34.57
C ARG A 42 28.36 3.15 35.52
N ARG A 43 28.53 4.15 36.39
CA ARG A 43 27.49 4.59 37.33
C ARG A 43 26.47 5.53 36.69
N CYS A 44 26.93 6.46 35.86
CA CYS A 44 26.08 7.50 35.26
C CYS A 44 25.47 7.05 33.93
N ASN A 45 26.04 6.06 33.25
CA ASN A 45 25.48 5.44 32.05
C ASN A 45 25.00 6.38 30.95
N ASN A 46 25.73 7.48 30.72
CA ASN A 46 25.37 8.55 29.80
C ASN A 46 24.00 9.21 30.09
N THR A 47 23.39 8.98 31.26
CA THR A 47 22.08 9.55 31.62
C THR A 47 22.22 10.91 32.30
N LEU A 48 23.29 11.12 33.08
CA LEU A 48 23.54 12.36 33.82
C LEU A 48 24.46 13.30 33.05
N PHE A 49 24.12 14.60 33.08
CA PHE A 49 24.99 15.68 32.62
C PHE A 49 25.85 16.17 33.78
N GLU A 50 27.16 16.27 33.59
CA GLU A 50 28.11 16.71 34.62
C GLU A 50 29.12 17.69 34.03
N SER A 51 29.80 18.46 34.88
CA SER A 51 30.92 19.29 34.39
C SER A 51 32.03 18.39 33.84
N ILE A 52 32.80 18.89 32.88
CA ILE A 52 33.86 18.11 32.22
C ILE A 52 34.88 17.59 33.24
N GLU A 53 35.21 18.39 34.25
CA GLU A 53 36.08 18.00 35.37
C GLU A 53 35.49 16.85 36.19
N THR A 54 34.18 16.92 36.46
CA THR A 54 33.44 15.88 37.18
C THR A 54 33.36 14.58 36.38
N VAL A 55 33.19 14.67 35.06
CA VAL A 55 33.21 13.50 34.17
C VAL A 55 34.58 12.83 34.19
N GLY A 56 35.68 13.60 34.11
CA GLY A 56 37.03 13.05 34.25
C GLY A 56 37.21 12.28 35.56
N PHE A 57 36.83 12.89 36.69
CA PHE A 57 36.87 12.22 37.99
C PHE A 57 36.01 10.94 38.04
N HIS A 58 34.81 10.98 37.47
CA HIS A 58 33.92 9.83 37.39
C HIS A 58 34.49 8.69 36.54
N LEU A 59 35.22 8.99 35.47
CA LEU A 59 35.82 7.98 34.60
C LEU A 59 37.03 7.29 35.25
N VAL A 60 37.82 8.02 36.04
CA VAL A 60 38.88 7.43 36.87
C VAL A 60 38.27 6.54 37.96
N ARG A 61 37.28 7.07 38.69
CA ARG A 61 36.70 6.37 39.86
C ARG A 61 35.85 5.16 39.47
N ASN A 62 34.95 5.33 38.50
CA ASN A 62 33.90 4.34 38.20
C ASN A 62 34.14 3.56 36.91
N GLY A 63 35.12 3.96 36.10
CA GLY A 63 35.39 3.36 34.80
C GLY A 63 34.40 3.81 33.72
N MET A 64 34.83 3.83 32.45
CA MET A 64 33.95 4.02 31.29
C MET A 64 33.17 2.72 31.01
N ILE A 65 32.02 2.86 30.35
CA ILE A 65 31.21 1.74 29.91
C ILE A 65 31.86 1.04 28.72
N GLU A 66 32.07 -0.27 28.85
CA GLU A 66 32.80 -1.08 27.88
C GLU A 66 32.13 -1.16 26.51
N THR A 67 30.79 -1.05 26.47
CA THR A 67 30.02 -1.06 25.21
C THR A 67 29.95 0.30 24.53
N TYR A 68 30.43 1.37 25.18
CA TYR A 68 30.39 2.73 24.65
C TYR A 68 31.68 3.08 23.89
N SER A 69 31.98 2.29 22.87
CA SER A 69 33.18 2.44 22.03
C SER A 69 32.97 3.36 20.82
N ILE A 70 31.77 3.92 20.64
CA ILE A 70 31.45 4.95 19.66
C ILE A 70 30.88 6.12 20.45
N TRP A 71 31.56 7.26 20.43
CA TRP A 71 31.22 8.45 21.21
C TRP A 71 30.12 9.28 20.52
N ASN A 72 29.09 8.61 20.01
CA ASN A 72 28.00 9.22 19.25
C ASN A 72 27.24 10.30 20.05
N LEU A 73 26.99 10.06 21.34
CA LEU A 73 26.41 11.05 22.27
C LEU A 73 27.34 12.25 22.57
N HIS A 74 28.58 12.21 22.10
CA HIS A 74 29.57 13.28 22.22
C HIS A 74 30.03 13.81 20.86
N GLY A 75 29.32 13.48 19.78
CA GLY A 75 29.54 14.05 18.44
C GLY A 75 30.26 13.16 17.43
N GLU A 76 30.53 11.89 17.75
CA GLU A 76 31.09 10.96 16.76
C GLU A 76 30.05 10.51 15.72
N GLN A 77 30.28 10.82 14.44
CA GLN A 77 29.47 10.32 13.33
C GLN A 77 29.96 8.94 12.88
N VAL A 78 29.03 8.01 12.62
CA VAL A 78 29.34 6.67 12.12
C VAL A 78 29.24 6.67 10.60
N ASP A 79 30.35 6.42 9.91
CA ASP A 79 30.36 6.16 8.47
C ASP A 79 29.60 4.84 8.19
N HIS A 80 28.40 4.95 7.61
CA HIS A 80 27.60 3.81 7.20
C HIS A 80 28.09 3.21 5.88
N ALA A 81 29.26 2.60 5.92
CA ALA A 81 29.68 1.61 4.95
C ALA A 81 30.14 0.35 5.71
N SER A 82 29.38 -0.74 5.55
CA SER A 82 29.70 -2.10 6.00
C SER A 82 29.40 -2.42 7.48
N SER A 83 28.15 -2.78 7.78
CA SER A 83 27.85 -3.86 8.75
C SER A 83 26.41 -4.32 8.64
N SER A 84 26.26 -5.53 8.09
CA SER A 84 25.09 -6.38 8.17
C SER A 84 24.90 -6.90 9.60
N ASN A 85 24.00 -6.28 10.35
CA ASN A 85 23.21 -6.91 11.40
C ASN A 85 22.03 -6.00 11.67
N ALA A 86 20.81 -6.53 11.54
CA ALA A 86 19.59 -5.79 11.82
C ALA A 86 19.61 -5.32 13.29
N PRO A 87 19.65 -4.02 13.58
CA PRO A 87 19.18 -3.57 14.87
C PRO A 87 17.65 -3.70 14.84
N ARG A 88 17.08 -4.26 15.90
CA ARG A 88 15.72 -3.88 16.29
C ARG A 88 15.67 -2.36 16.22
N VAL A 89 14.83 -1.84 15.34
CA VAL A 89 14.46 -0.42 15.38
C VAL A 89 13.57 -0.29 16.61
N ASP A 90 14.18 -0.22 17.79
CA ASP A 90 13.58 0.59 18.83
C ASP A 90 13.57 2.00 18.23
N ASN A 91 12.39 2.46 17.82
CA ASN A 91 12.15 3.86 17.56
C ASN A 91 12.41 4.59 18.88
N VAL A 92 13.67 4.89 19.18
CA VAL A 92 13.98 6.00 20.08
C VAL A 92 13.75 7.22 19.21
N GLU A 93 12.49 7.66 19.17
CA GLU A 93 12.19 9.04 18.79
C GLU A 93 13.15 9.93 19.57
N PRO A 94 13.84 10.89 18.92
CA PRO A 94 14.61 11.86 19.66
C PRO A 94 13.67 12.48 20.69
N ILE A 95 14.07 12.50 21.97
CA ILE A 95 13.33 13.23 23.01
C ILE A 95 13.55 14.71 22.70
N VAL A 96 12.79 15.20 21.73
CA VAL A 96 12.52 16.62 21.49
C VAL A 96 11.46 16.99 22.49
N ASP A 97 11.61 18.15 23.15
CA ASP A 97 10.59 18.68 24.05
C ASP A 97 9.20 18.58 23.36
N PRO A 98 8.19 17.96 23.99
CA PRO A 98 6.87 17.84 23.38
C PRO A 98 6.28 19.18 22.90
N ASN A 99 6.62 20.29 23.56
CA ASN A 99 6.24 21.64 23.12
C ASN A 99 6.98 22.04 21.84
N ASP A 100 8.27 21.74 21.71
CA ASP A 100 9.05 22.00 20.48
C ASP A 100 8.50 21.20 19.29
N GLN A 101 8.06 19.95 19.52
CA GLN A 101 7.43 19.14 18.48
C GLN A 101 6.12 19.78 17.99
N VAL A 102 5.31 20.27 18.91
CA VAL A 102 4.04 20.94 18.61
C VAL A 102 4.25 22.27 17.88
N MET A 103 5.28 23.03 18.27
CA MET A 103 5.70 24.23 17.54
C MET A 103 6.16 23.90 16.12
N GLY A 104 6.91 22.80 15.94
CA GLY A 104 7.23 22.28 14.61
C GLY A 104 5.99 21.93 13.78
N ILE A 105 4.98 21.28 14.39
CA ILE A 105 3.71 20.94 13.72
C ILE A 105 2.96 22.21 13.27
N ILE A 106 2.95 23.27 14.08
CA ILE A 106 2.33 24.56 13.73
C ILE A 106 3.09 25.23 12.59
N GLN A 107 4.42 25.30 12.66
CA GLN A 107 5.25 25.89 11.61
C GLN A 107 5.11 25.13 10.29
N ASP A 108 5.05 23.81 10.35
CA ASP A 108 4.77 22.95 9.20
C ASP A 108 3.31 23.06 8.72
N ALA A 109 2.39 23.62 9.50
CA ALA A 109 0.99 23.84 9.10
C ALA A 109 0.78 25.22 8.48
N PHE A 110 1.55 26.20 8.94
CA PHE A 110 1.44 27.61 8.57
C PHE A 110 2.83 28.21 8.30
N PRO A 111 3.55 27.73 7.26
CA PRO A 111 4.93 28.13 7.02
C PRO A 111 5.08 29.64 6.75
N PHE A 112 4.05 30.27 6.18
CA PHE A 112 4.05 31.69 5.83
C PHE A 112 3.79 32.61 7.03
N ALA A 113 3.03 32.14 8.04
CA ALA A 113 2.68 32.95 9.20
C ALA A 113 3.87 33.18 10.12
N SER A 114 4.88 32.30 10.06
CA SER A 114 6.13 32.40 10.82
C SER A 114 7.17 33.33 10.19
N THR A 115 7.11 33.56 8.87
CA THR A 115 8.11 34.34 8.11
C THR A 115 7.84 35.85 8.04
N ASN A 116 6.61 36.29 8.35
CA ASN A 116 6.22 37.72 8.32
C ASN A 116 6.90 38.61 9.37
N ILE A 117 7.88 38.10 10.13
CA ILE A 117 8.54 38.88 11.17
C ILE A 117 9.82 39.57 10.65
N ASN A 118 10.51 39.13 9.58
CA ASN A 118 11.87 39.66 9.29
C ASN A 118 12.39 39.63 7.82
N GLN A 119 11.63 39.93 6.76
CA GLN A 119 12.25 40.17 5.43
C GLN A 119 11.61 41.32 4.63
N GLU A 120 12.27 42.48 4.67
CA GLU A 120 12.19 43.51 3.64
C GLU A 120 13.15 43.12 2.50
N GLY A 121 12.61 42.69 1.36
CA GLY A 121 13.36 42.38 0.15
C GLY A 121 12.43 42.21 -1.05
N GLU A 122 12.55 43.10 -2.02
CA GLU A 122 11.74 43.16 -3.25
C GLU A 122 12.02 41.96 -4.17
N ASP A 123 10.95 41.22 -4.52
CA ASP A 123 10.60 40.60 -5.82
C ASP A 123 9.87 39.24 -5.71
N ASP A 124 9.72 38.66 -4.53
CA ASP A 124 8.91 37.45 -4.29
C ASP A 124 7.85 37.73 -3.20
N VAL A 125 6.83 38.53 -3.54
CA VAL A 125 5.72 38.83 -2.60
C VAL A 125 5.05 37.50 -2.22
N PRO A 126 5.06 37.10 -0.93
CA PRO A 126 4.31 35.94 -0.47
C PRO A 126 2.83 36.20 -0.73
N THR A 127 2.11 35.21 -1.26
CA THR A 127 0.65 35.29 -1.35
C THR A 127 0.10 35.70 0.02
N PRO A 128 -0.74 36.74 0.14
CA PRO A 128 -1.32 37.12 1.42
C PRO A 128 -2.02 35.90 2.02
N ILE A 129 -1.65 35.55 3.25
CA ILE A 129 -2.36 34.51 4.00
C ILE A 129 -3.83 34.95 4.07
N ASP A 130 -4.76 34.05 3.75
CA ASP A 130 -6.19 34.32 3.96
C ASP A 130 -6.40 34.72 5.43
N SER A 131 -7.15 35.80 5.70
CA SER A 131 -7.36 36.29 7.06
C SER A 131 -7.85 35.20 7.99
N ALA A 132 -8.65 34.24 7.46
CA ALA A 132 -9.12 33.08 8.21
C ALA A 132 -8.00 32.07 8.57
N GLU A 133 -7.03 31.84 7.68
CA GLU A 133 -5.87 30.98 7.96
C GLU A 133 -4.92 31.62 8.97
N PHE A 134 -4.75 32.94 8.91
CA PHE A 134 -3.95 33.69 9.88
C PHE A 134 -4.57 33.67 11.28
N GLU A 135 -5.87 33.92 11.40
CA GLU A 135 -6.61 33.78 12.67
C GLU A 135 -6.48 32.36 13.26
N GLN A 136 -6.50 31.34 12.41
CA GLN A 136 -6.34 29.95 12.82
C GLN A 136 -4.93 29.64 13.33
N TYR A 137 -3.90 30.16 12.65
CA TYR A 137 -2.52 30.12 13.12
C TYR A 137 -2.35 30.80 14.48
N GLU A 138 -2.81 32.05 14.63
CA GLU A 138 -2.67 32.80 15.88
C GLU A 138 -3.33 32.06 17.05
N LYS A 139 -4.51 31.47 16.83
CA LYS A 139 -5.21 30.69 17.84
C LYS A 139 -4.43 29.45 18.27
N LEU A 140 -3.81 28.74 17.32
CA LEU A 140 -2.99 27.57 17.62
C LEU A 140 -1.69 27.96 18.33
N LEU A 141 -1.03 29.03 17.87
CA LEU A 141 0.17 29.58 18.48
C LEU A 141 -0.11 30.00 19.93
N LYS A 142 -1.24 30.66 20.18
CA LYS A 142 -1.70 30.98 21.53
C LYS A 142 -1.83 29.74 22.40
N ASN A 143 -2.46 28.67 21.89
CA ASN A 143 -2.63 27.43 22.66
C ASN A 143 -1.30 26.67 22.87
N ALA A 144 -0.33 26.80 21.96
CA ALA A 144 0.99 26.19 22.08
C ALA A 144 1.90 26.94 23.07
N ASN A 145 1.73 28.26 23.19
CA ASN A 145 2.48 29.08 24.14
C ASN A 145 1.80 29.18 25.51
N GLN A 146 0.50 28.85 25.61
CA GLN A 146 -0.23 28.90 26.86
C GLN A 146 -0.01 27.61 27.66
N GLU A 147 0.52 27.75 28.88
CA GLU A 147 0.66 26.66 29.86
C GLU A 147 -0.68 25.98 30.12
N LEU A 148 -0.66 24.67 30.37
CA LEU A 148 -1.87 23.91 30.65
C LEU A 148 -2.59 24.39 31.92
N TYR A 149 -1.84 24.82 32.92
CA TYR A 149 -2.26 25.51 34.14
C TYR A 149 -1.06 26.35 34.62
N PRO A 150 -1.27 27.39 35.45
CA PRO A 150 -0.18 28.26 35.90
C PRO A 150 0.96 27.49 36.59
N GLY A 151 2.18 27.69 36.10
CA GLY A 151 3.39 27.01 36.58
C GLY A 151 3.66 25.65 35.91
N CYS A 152 2.94 25.31 34.84
CA CYS A 152 3.16 24.05 34.10
C CYS A 152 4.21 24.22 33.00
N GLU A 153 5.48 24.09 33.36
CA GLU A 153 6.61 24.23 32.41
C GLU A 153 6.67 23.09 31.37
N SER A 154 6.15 21.90 31.72
CA SER A 154 6.27 20.70 30.87
C SER A 154 5.23 20.59 29.76
N PHE A 155 4.06 21.25 29.87
CA PHE A 155 2.97 21.07 28.92
C PHE A 155 2.23 22.38 28.62
N SER A 156 2.17 22.72 27.34
CA SER A 156 1.16 23.66 26.82
C SER A 156 -0.22 23.00 26.68
N ILE A 157 -1.27 23.80 26.49
CA ILE A 157 -2.62 23.32 26.16
C ILE A 157 -2.57 22.44 24.91
N LEU A 158 -1.90 22.90 23.85
CA LEU A 158 -1.88 22.18 22.58
C LEU A 158 -1.09 20.86 22.70
N THR A 159 0.02 20.86 23.43
CA THR A 159 0.83 19.66 23.69
C THR A 159 0.05 18.60 24.44
N ALA A 160 -0.63 18.97 25.52
CA ALA A 160 -1.46 18.04 26.27
C ALA A 160 -2.56 17.43 25.38
N ILE A 161 -3.19 18.22 24.51
CA ILE A 161 -4.25 17.73 23.61
C ILE A 161 -3.68 16.79 22.55
N VAL A 162 -2.54 17.11 21.93
CA VAL A 162 -1.89 16.27 20.92
C VAL A 162 -1.51 14.92 21.52
N GLU A 163 -0.86 14.90 22.68
CA GLU A 163 -0.46 13.67 23.38
C GLU A 163 -1.65 12.79 23.78
N LEU A 164 -2.69 13.39 24.37
CA LEU A 164 -3.89 12.65 24.75
C LEU A 164 -4.62 12.08 23.53
N MET A 165 -4.73 12.84 22.45
CA MET A 165 -5.34 12.38 21.20
C MET A 165 -4.49 11.30 20.52
N HIS A 166 -3.16 11.41 20.58
CA HIS A 166 -2.25 10.36 20.13
C HIS A 166 -2.48 9.06 20.91
N GLY A 167 -2.53 9.14 22.24
CA GLY A 167 -2.84 8.00 23.11
C GLY A 167 -4.20 7.37 22.79
N LYS A 168 -5.24 8.21 22.61
CA LYS A 168 -6.58 7.74 22.22
C LYS A 168 -6.53 6.88 20.96
N ILE A 169 -5.84 7.36 19.92
CA ILE A 169 -5.74 6.69 18.63
C ILE A 169 -4.88 5.42 18.77
N LYS A 170 -3.69 5.54 19.36
CA LYS A 170 -2.73 4.45 19.55
C LYS A 170 -3.31 3.26 20.31
N TYR A 171 -4.13 3.53 21.33
CA TYR A 171 -4.74 2.51 22.17
C TYR A 171 -6.23 2.25 21.84
N ARG A 172 -6.73 2.75 20.71
CA ARG A 172 -8.10 2.54 20.21
C ARG A 172 -9.19 2.85 21.25
N MET A 173 -8.99 3.89 22.06
CA MET A 173 -9.95 4.26 23.09
C MET A 173 -11.24 4.80 22.45
N SER A 174 -12.41 4.33 22.91
CA SER A 174 -13.70 4.87 22.48
C SER A 174 -13.85 6.35 22.90
N ASN A 175 -14.77 7.10 22.28
CA ASN A 175 -15.02 8.50 22.68
C ASN A 175 -15.51 8.57 24.13
N LEU A 176 -16.38 7.65 24.55
CA LEU A 176 -16.83 7.55 25.94
C LEU A 176 -15.69 7.29 26.92
N CYS A 177 -14.79 6.36 26.57
CA CYS A 177 -13.61 6.06 27.39
C CYS A 177 -12.68 7.27 27.50
N PHE A 178 -12.42 7.94 26.37
CA PHE A 178 -11.62 9.15 26.34
C PHE A 178 -12.22 10.28 27.16
N ASP A 179 -13.52 10.56 27.00
CA ASP A 179 -14.24 11.61 27.74
C ASP A 179 -14.21 11.34 29.24
N TYR A 180 -14.37 10.07 29.64
CA TYR A 180 -14.25 9.67 31.04
C TYR A 180 -12.87 9.99 31.61
N PHE A 181 -11.79 9.49 30.99
CA PHE A 181 -10.43 9.71 31.48
C PHE A 181 -10.01 11.18 31.39
N LEU A 182 -10.40 11.90 30.34
CA LEU A 182 -10.17 13.34 30.22
C LEU A 182 -10.83 14.10 31.38
N GLY A 183 -12.04 13.71 31.76
CA GLY A 183 -12.73 14.22 32.95
C GLY A 183 -12.01 13.88 34.26
N VAL A 184 -11.41 12.68 34.37
CA VAL A 184 -10.58 12.32 35.54
C VAL A 184 -9.33 13.20 35.60
N PHE A 185 -8.56 13.29 34.51
CA PHE A 185 -7.36 14.12 34.44
C PHE A 185 -7.67 15.57 34.77
N LYS A 186 -8.75 16.13 34.23
CA LYS A 186 -9.18 17.50 34.52
C LYS A 186 -9.44 17.76 36.01
N ARG A 187 -9.91 16.75 36.78
CA ARG A 187 -10.11 16.85 38.24
C ARG A 187 -8.85 16.62 39.05
N MET A 188 -7.86 15.90 38.50
CA MET A 188 -6.57 15.67 39.14
C MET A 188 -5.64 16.88 39.04
N LEU A 189 -5.81 17.70 37.99
CA LEU A 189 -5.04 18.93 37.77
C LEU A 189 -5.60 20.11 38.60
N PRO A 190 -4.80 21.17 38.82
CA PRO A 190 -5.26 22.40 39.47
C PRO A 190 -6.55 22.96 38.87
N THR A 191 -7.39 23.62 39.69
CA THR A 191 -8.76 24.02 39.31
C THR A 191 -8.84 24.98 38.12
N ASP A 192 -7.77 25.72 37.86
CA ASP A 192 -7.59 26.69 36.77
C ASP A 192 -6.99 26.08 35.50
N ASN A 193 -6.90 24.75 35.40
CA ASN A 193 -6.40 24.09 34.19
C ASN A 193 -7.28 24.31 32.96
N CYS A 194 -6.62 24.44 31.82
CA CYS A 194 -7.20 24.70 30.51
C CYS A 194 -7.45 23.41 29.70
N LEU A 195 -7.45 22.24 30.32
CA LEU A 195 -7.69 20.97 29.63
C LEU A 195 -9.12 20.94 29.05
N PRO A 196 -9.34 20.44 27.82
CA PRO A 196 -10.69 20.34 27.27
C PRO A 196 -11.61 19.46 28.12
N LYS A 197 -12.92 19.73 28.06
CA LYS A 197 -13.92 19.00 28.84
C LYS A 197 -14.32 17.64 28.25
N ASP A 198 -14.14 17.47 26.94
CA ASP A 198 -14.51 16.27 26.19
C ASP A 198 -13.71 16.19 24.87
N HIS A 199 -13.81 15.06 24.19
CA HIS A 199 -13.24 14.77 22.88
C HIS A 199 -13.62 15.83 21.83
N LYS A 200 -14.88 16.29 21.84
CA LYS A 200 -15.36 17.28 20.85
C LYS A 200 -14.62 18.61 21.00
N HIS A 201 -14.36 19.06 22.23
CA HIS A 201 -13.61 20.29 22.49
C HIS A 201 -12.12 20.11 22.19
N ALA A 202 -11.52 18.97 22.54
CA ALA A 202 -10.16 18.63 22.15
C ALA A 202 -9.99 18.64 20.61
N GLN A 203 -10.92 18.00 19.89
CA GLN A 203 -10.93 17.98 18.43
C GLN A 203 -11.12 19.37 17.82
N LYS A 204 -11.91 20.25 18.46
CA LYS A 204 -12.09 21.64 18.01
C LYS A 204 -10.79 22.46 18.09
N VAL A 205 -9.92 22.16 19.05
CA VAL A 205 -8.58 22.78 19.13
C VAL A 205 -7.70 22.28 17.98
N LEU A 206 -7.69 20.96 17.73
CA LEU A 206 -6.90 20.35 16.66
C LEU A 206 -7.46 20.58 15.25
N HIS A 207 -8.70 21.04 15.11
CA HIS A 207 -9.30 21.36 13.81
C HIS A 207 -8.42 22.35 13.03
N GLY A 208 -7.70 23.23 13.74
CA GLY A 208 -6.78 24.18 13.15
C GLY A 208 -5.59 23.54 12.40
N LEU A 209 -5.20 22.33 12.78
CA LEU A 209 -4.04 21.61 12.24
C LEU A 209 -4.43 20.62 11.13
N GLY A 210 -5.71 20.25 11.05
CA GLY A 210 -6.22 19.25 10.13
C GLY A 210 -6.60 19.83 8.77
N LEU A 211 -6.47 19.01 7.72
CA LEU A 211 -6.79 19.40 6.33
C LEU A 211 -8.25 19.14 5.91
N GLY A 212 -9.14 19.02 6.90
CA GLY A 212 -10.58 18.89 6.74
C GLY A 212 -11.07 17.79 5.79
N TYR A 213 -12.37 17.82 5.51
CA TYR A 213 -13.01 17.11 4.40
C TYR A 213 -14.30 17.82 4.02
N GLU A 214 -14.70 17.70 2.77
CA GLU A 214 -15.95 18.22 2.22
C GLU A 214 -17.02 17.13 2.23
N LYS A 215 -18.25 17.51 2.57
CA LYS A 215 -19.42 16.62 2.52
C LYS A 215 -20.17 16.88 1.24
N ILE A 216 -20.09 15.96 0.28
CA ILE A 216 -20.78 16.10 -1.00
C ILE A 216 -22.01 15.21 -0.99
N HIS A 217 -23.18 15.78 -1.28
CA HIS A 217 -24.42 15.02 -1.33
C HIS A 217 -24.44 14.15 -2.59
N THR A 218 -24.95 12.93 -2.47
CA THR A 218 -25.03 11.97 -3.57
C THR A 218 -26.48 11.59 -3.81
N CYS A 219 -26.85 11.35 -5.07
CA CYS A 219 -28.12 10.73 -5.39
C CYS A 219 -28.24 9.36 -4.68
N LYS A 220 -29.41 9.05 -4.10
CA LYS A 220 -29.73 7.75 -3.47
C LYS A 220 -29.37 6.54 -4.34
N ASN A 221 -29.56 6.70 -5.65
CA ASN A 221 -29.36 5.67 -6.66
C ASN A 221 -27.97 5.73 -7.30
N ASN A 222 -27.03 6.54 -6.78
CA ASN A 222 -25.66 6.67 -7.29
C ASN A 222 -25.56 7.14 -8.75
N CYS A 223 -26.52 7.94 -9.20
CA CYS A 223 -26.53 8.45 -10.57
C CYS A 223 -25.55 9.61 -10.76
N MET A 224 -25.40 10.46 -9.75
CA MET A 224 -24.59 11.69 -9.78
C MET A 224 -24.30 12.21 -8.37
N LEU A 225 -23.34 13.14 -8.28
CA LEU A 225 -23.09 13.99 -7.13
C LEU A 225 -23.81 15.34 -7.31
N PHE A 226 -24.34 15.89 -6.23
CA PHE A 226 -24.79 17.30 -6.18
C PHE A 226 -23.57 18.18 -5.94
N TYR A 227 -22.76 18.34 -6.98
CA TYR A 227 -21.45 18.97 -6.99
C TYR A 227 -21.35 19.95 -8.15
N LYS A 228 -20.69 21.10 -7.95
CA LYS A 228 -20.54 22.19 -8.94
C LYS A 228 -21.87 22.61 -9.57
N GLU A 229 -22.05 22.41 -10.88
CA GLU A 229 -23.25 22.78 -11.64
C GLU A 229 -24.54 22.14 -11.10
N HIS A 230 -24.41 21.08 -10.30
CA HIS A 230 -25.53 20.37 -9.69
C HIS A 230 -25.71 20.66 -8.18
N GLU A 231 -24.91 21.55 -7.60
CA GLU A 231 -24.92 21.82 -6.16
C GLU A 231 -26.25 22.41 -5.67
N THR A 232 -26.94 23.20 -6.50
CA THR A 232 -28.21 23.85 -6.16
C THR A 232 -29.43 22.98 -6.42
N LEU A 233 -29.26 21.81 -7.04
CA LEU A 233 -30.37 20.92 -7.35
C LEU A 233 -30.88 20.23 -6.08
N ASP A 234 -32.21 20.15 -5.97
CA ASP A 234 -32.92 19.43 -4.91
C ASP A 234 -33.35 18.03 -5.36
N THR A 235 -33.32 17.74 -6.67
CA THR A 235 -33.70 16.48 -7.29
C THR A 235 -32.66 16.01 -8.31
N CYS A 236 -32.51 14.69 -8.44
CA CYS A 236 -31.60 14.08 -9.41
C CYS A 236 -32.19 14.16 -10.83
N PRO A 237 -31.58 14.85 -11.80
CA PRO A 237 -32.05 14.89 -13.20
C PRO A 237 -32.08 13.53 -13.91
N ILE A 238 -31.36 12.52 -13.42
CA ILE A 238 -31.28 11.20 -14.07
C ILE A 238 -32.39 10.26 -13.61
N CYS A 239 -32.74 10.29 -12.32
CA CYS A 239 -33.71 9.33 -11.74
C CYS A 239 -34.85 9.99 -10.96
N ASN A 240 -34.93 11.32 -10.95
CA ASN A 240 -35.94 12.15 -10.27
C ASN A 240 -36.04 11.97 -8.74
N GLU A 241 -35.10 11.25 -8.12
CA GLU A 241 -35.10 11.06 -6.67
C GLU A 241 -34.69 12.37 -5.97
N SER A 242 -35.34 12.67 -4.84
CA SER A 242 -34.98 13.80 -3.99
C SER A 242 -33.61 13.66 -3.37
N ARG A 243 -32.86 14.77 -3.32
CA ARG A 243 -31.60 14.91 -2.58
C ARG A 243 -31.79 14.73 -1.08
N PHE A 244 -32.97 15.07 -0.56
CA PHE A 244 -33.25 15.11 0.88
C PHE A 244 -34.24 14.03 1.32
N LYS A 245 -34.15 13.61 2.59
CA LYS A 245 -35.10 12.70 3.23
C LYS A 245 -36.42 13.42 3.50
N MET A 246 -37.54 12.72 3.35
CA MET A 246 -38.84 13.24 3.77
C MET A 246 -38.98 13.06 5.29
N THR A 247 -39.00 14.16 6.06
CA THR A 247 -39.25 14.12 7.51
C THR A 247 -40.72 14.41 7.81
N SER A 248 -41.34 13.57 8.67
CA SER A 248 -42.74 13.67 9.07
C SER A 248 -43.02 14.77 10.10
N GLN A 249 -41.98 15.38 10.68
CA GLN A 249 -42.08 16.41 11.71
C GLN A 249 -41.10 17.54 11.37
N ASN A 250 -41.63 18.75 11.18
CA ASN A 250 -40.95 19.99 10.76
C ASN A 250 -40.26 19.97 9.38
N ARG A 251 -40.94 20.59 8.39
CA ARG A 251 -40.50 20.79 6.99
C ARG A 251 -39.27 21.69 6.81
N THR A 252 -38.60 22.13 7.88
CA THR A 252 -37.51 23.11 7.83
C THR A 252 -36.11 22.48 7.74
N THR A 253 -35.92 21.23 8.19
CA THR A 253 -34.58 20.62 8.25
C THR A 253 -34.32 19.72 7.05
N LYS A 254 -33.57 20.23 6.05
CA LYS A 254 -33.16 19.47 4.87
C LYS A 254 -32.01 18.49 5.20
N ILE A 255 -32.33 17.22 5.42
CA ILE A 255 -31.32 16.18 5.70
C ILE A 255 -31.00 15.41 4.41
N PRO A 256 -29.74 15.38 3.93
CA PRO A 256 -29.39 14.67 2.70
C PRO A 256 -29.67 13.16 2.83
N GLN A 257 -30.12 12.55 1.74
CA GLN A 257 -30.33 11.10 1.70
C GLN A 257 -29.00 10.34 1.80
N LYS A 258 -27.98 10.83 1.10
CA LYS A 258 -26.66 10.20 1.03
C LYS A 258 -25.55 11.24 0.86
N VAL A 259 -24.41 10.96 1.48
CA VAL A 259 -23.26 11.86 1.54
C VAL A 259 -21.98 11.05 1.36
N MET A 260 -21.09 11.48 0.46
CA MET A 260 -19.70 11.05 0.40
C MET A 260 -18.81 12.07 1.10
N ARG A 261 -17.62 11.66 1.53
CA ARG A 261 -16.59 12.59 2.03
C ARG A 261 -15.48 12.71 1.00
N TYR A 262 -15.18 13.95 0.63
CA TYR A 262 -14.04 14.28 -0.21
C TYR A 262 -12.95 14.93 0.62
N LEU A 263 -11.71 14.47 0.46
CA LEU A 263 -10.54 14.95 1.19
C LEU A 263 -9.60 15.57 0.15
N PRO A 264 -9.60 16.91 0.00
CA PRO A 264 -8.87 17.59 -1.07
C PRO A 264 -7.37 17.27 -1.08
N LEU A 265 -6.83 17.04 -2.27
CA LEU A 265 -5.49 16.56 -2.50
C LEU A 265 -4.45 17.69 -2.45
N LYS A 266 -4.72 18.86 -3.05
CA LYS A 266 -3.80 20.02 -3.07
C LYS A 266 -3.24 20.37 -1.69
N PRO A 267 -4.06 20.64 -0.65
CA PRO A 267 -3.52 21.00 0.66
C PRO A 267 -2.68 19.87 1.28
N ARG A 268 -3.02 18.61 0.99
CA ARG A 268 -2.28 17.44 1.48
C ARG A 268 -0.91 17.31 0.79
N LEU A 269 -0.85 17.56 -0.51
CA LEU A 269 0.40 17.58 -1.26
C LEU A 269 1.29 18.77 -0.87
N GLN A 270 0.70 19.96 -0.67
CA GLN A 270 1.42 21.13 -0.16
C GLN A 270 2.05 20.83 1.21
N ARG A 271 1.31 20.15 2.10
CA ARG A 271 1.81 19.76 3.43
C ARG A 271 3.08 18.90 3.38
N LEU A 272 3.27 18.07 2.35
CA LEU A 272 4.49 17.29 2.17
C LEU A 272 5.74 18.16 1.97
N TYR A 273 5.57 19.37 1.43
CA TYR A 273 6.66 20.34 1.21
C TYR A 273 6.87 21.33 2.36
N MET A 274 5.99 21.33 3.36
CA MET A 274 6.08 22.26 4.49
C MET A 274 7.12 21.85 5.53
N SER A 275 7.55 20.58 5.54
CA SER A 275 8.61 20.05 6.41
C SER A 275 9.92 19.89 5.63
N MET A 276 11.04 20.40 6.15
CA MET A 276 12.36 20.31 5.49
C MET A 276 12.76 18.85 5.17
N HIS A 277 12.49 17.92 6.08
CA HIS A 277 12.82 16.50 5.91
C HIS A 277 11.99 15.85 4.80
N THR A 278 10.66 16.03 4.84
CA THR A 278 9.75 15.44 3.85
C THR A 278 9.95 16.09 2.47
N ALA A 279 10.13 17.41 2.41
CA ALA A 279 10.39 18.12 1.16
C ALA A 279 11.66 17.64 0.45
N THR A 280 12.74 17.38 1.21
CA THR A 280 13.97 16.79 0.66
C THR A 280 13.73 15.39 0.11
N ASP A 281 12.96 14.57 0.84
CA ASP A 281 12.62 13.21 0.42
C ASP A 281 11.72 13.16 -0.83
N MET A 282 10.87 14.16 -1.04
CA MET A 282 10.04 14.26 -2.26
C MET A 282 10.86 14.46 -3.55
N ARG A 283 12.13 14.88 -3.44
CA ARG A 283 13.04 15.02 -4.59
C ARG A 283 14.00 13.83 -4.74
N TRP A 284 13.96 12.87 -3.81
CA TRP A 284 14.87 11.73 -3.75
C TRP A 284 14.94 10.95 -5.07
N HIS A 285 13.79 10.69 -5.70
CA HIS A 285 13.69 9.87 -6.91
C HIS A 285 14.53 10.37 -8.10
N LYS A 286 14.83 11.68 -8.13
CA LYS A 286 15.64 12.33 -9.17
C LYS A 286 17.04 12.68 -8.69
N GLU A 287 17.17 13.15 -7.45
CA GLU A 287 18.45 13.69 -6.93
C GLU A 287 19.37 12.63 -6.31
N LYS A 288 18.81 11.57 -5.72
CA LYS A 288 19.56 10.60 -4.91
C LYS A 288 19.42 9.15 -5.37
N ARG A 289 18.45 8.86 -6.24
CA ARG A 289 18.24 7.53 -6.80
C ARG A 289 19.44 7.13 -7.67
N VAL A 290 19.93 5.92 -7.45
CA VAL A 290 20.97 5.31 -8.29
C VAL A 290 20.31 4.78 -9.57
N ASP A 291 20.79 5.21 -10.73
CA ASP A 291 20.31 4.72 -12.02
C ASP A 291 21.25 3.63 -12.56
N ASP A 292 20.95 2.38 -12.21
CA ASP A 292 21.65 1.17 -12.66
C ASP A 292 20.65 0.13 -13.21
N ASP A 293 21.11 -1.10 -13.46
CA ASP A 293 20.25 -2.19 -13.98
C ASP A 293 19.33 -2.82 -12.91
N VAL A 294 19.33 -2.29 -11.68
CA VAL A 294 18.57 -2.85 -10.55
C VAL A 294 17.40 -1.92 -10.21
N MET A 295 16.18 -2.42 -10.38
CA MET A 295 14.96 -1.73 -10.01
C MET A 295 14.69 -1.88 -8.51
N ARG A 296 14.62 -0.75 -7.79
CA ARG A 296 14.40 -0.65 -6.34
C ARG A 296 13.18 0.19 -5.99
N HIS A 297 12.67 0.92 -6.96
CA HIS A 297 11.63 1.92 -6.81
C HIS A 297 10.80 2.04 -8.10
N PRO A 298 9.53 2.49 -8.07
CA PRO A 298 8.73 2.69 -9.28
C PRO A 298 9.36 3.58 -10.34
N ALA A 299 10.18 4.54 -9.92
CA ALA A 299 10.96 5.39 -10.83
C ALA A 299 11.99 4.64 -11.69
N ASP A 300 12.36 3.42 -11.31
CA ASP A 300 13.23 2.56 -12.12
C ASP A 300 12.47 1.82 -13.22
N GLY A 301 11.13 1.77 -13.15
CA GLY A 301 10.26 1.10 -14.12
C GLY A 301 10.15 1.86 -15.44
N GLU A 302 9.93 1.13 -16.53
CA GLU A 302 9.83 1.71 -17.87
C GLU A 302 8.65 2.68 -18.04
N THR A 303 7.53 2.48 -17.35
CA THR A 303 6.38 3.39 -17.40
C THR A 303 6.73 4.77 -16.85
N TRP A 304 7.51 4.85 -15.77
CA TRP A 304 7.98 6.13 -15.24
C TRP A 304 8.92 6.83 -16.22
N LYS A 305 9.92 6.09 -16.73
CA LYS A 305 10.90 6.62 -17.69
C LYS A 305 10.22 7.14 -18.95
N GLU A 306 9.25 6.40 -19.49
CA GLU A 306 8.48 6.84 -20.64
C GLU A 306 7.60 8.06 -20.36
N PHE A 307 6.96 8.10 -19.18
CA PHE A 307 6.18 9.26 -18.77
C PHE A 307 7.05 10.53 -18.73
N ASP A 308 8.26 10.42 -18.17
CA ASP A 308 9.20 11.55 -18.11
C ASP A 308 9.69 11.98 -19.50
N ARG A 309 9.91 11.04 -20.42
CA ARG A 309 10.23 11.33 -21.83
C ARG A 309 9.07 12.00 -22.58
N THR A 310 7.84 11.57 -22.29
CA THR A 310 6.62 12.07 -22.96
C THR A 310 6.25 13.47 -22.45
N PHE A 311 6.50 13.76 -21.17
CA PHE A 311 6.15 15.03 -20.52
C PHE A 311 7.38 15.69 -19.87
N PRO A 312 8.37 16.13 -20.67
CA PRO A 312 9.63 16.65 -20.14
C PRO A 312 9.44 17.91 -19.28
N GLU A 313 8.46 18.76 -19.60
CA GLU A 313 8.14 19.95 -18.79
C GLU A 313 7.64 19.59 -17.39
N PHE A 314 6.84 18.51 -17.26
CA PHE A 314 6.41 18.02 -15.97
C PHE A 314 7.60 17.39 -15.22
N ALA A 315 8.41 16.58 -15.91
CA ALA A 315 9.53 15.87 -15.30
C ALA A 315 10.73 16.78 -14.96
N ALA A 316 10.82 17.98 -15.56
CA ALA A 316 11.88 18.94 -15.34
C ALA A 316 12.00 19.32 -13.85
N ASP A 317 10.87 19.60 -13.20
CA ASP A 317 10.83 19.90 -11.76
C ASP A 317 10.69 18.61 -10.93
N PRO A 318 11.70 18.19 -10.15
CA PRO A 318 11.60 17.02 -9.27
C PRO A 318 10.52 17.15 -8.19
N ARG A 319 10.00 18.35 -7.94
CA ARG A 319 8.94 18.56 -6.94
C ARG A 319 7.55 18.23 -7.47
N ASN A 320 7.39 18.00 -8.78
CA ASN A 320 6.13 17.52 -9.32
C ASN A 320 5.85 16.08 -8.87
N VAL A 321 4.61 15.83 -8.43
CA VAL A 321 4.24 14.63 -7.69
C VAL A 321 3.67 13.57 -8.62
N ARG A 322 4.21 12.35 -8.55
CA ARG A 322 3.66 11.16 -9.22
C ARG A 322 2.95 10.30 -8.18
N LEU A 323 1.69 9.99 -8.44
CA LEU A 323 0.78 9.38 -7.48
C LEU A 323 0.40 7.95 -7.90
N GLY A 324 0.36 7.06 -6.93
CA GLY A 324 -0.41 5.82 -7.01
C GLY A 324 -1.80 6.03 -6.41
N LEU A 325 -2.81 5.42 -7.01
CA LEU A 325 -4.14 5.32 -6.42
C LEU A 325 -4.45 3.88 -6.05
N ALA A 326 -5.20 3.68 -4.98
CA ALA A 326 -5.70 2.35 -4.61
C ALA A 326 -7.11 2.45 -4.04
N THR A 327 -7.92 1.43 -4.27
CA THR A 327 -9.27 1.35 -3.69
C THR A 327 -9.64 -0.09 -3.39
N ASP A 328 -10.31 -0.27 -2.25
CA ASP A 328 -10.82 -1.56 -1.80
C ASP A 328 -11.98 -1.35 -0.82
N GLY A 329 -12.88 -2.32 -0.74
CA GLY A 329 -14.02 -2.30 0.16
C GLY A 329 -13.69 -2.97 1.49
N PHE A 330 -13.98 -2.29 2.60
CA PHE A 330 -13.84 -2.88 3.94
C PHE A 330 -15.09 -2.68 4.79
N ASN A 331 -15.28 -3.55 5.78
CA ASN A 331 -16.40 -3.44 6.72
C ASN A 331 -15.91 -2.93 8.08
N PRO A 332 -16.13 -1.65 8.44
CA PRO A 332 -15.67 -1.08 9.71
C PRO A 332 -16.34 -1.69 10.95
N TYR A 333 -17.47 -2.37 10.79
CA TYR A 333 -18.20 -3.00 11.90
C TYR A 333 -17.87 -4.49 12.05
N GLY A 334 -17.01 -5.04 11.18
CA GLY A 334 -16.63 -6.45 11.17
C GLY A 334 -17.85 -7.38 11.15
N VAL A 335 -17.83 -8.41 11.99
CA VAL A 335 -18.89 -9.43 12.07
C VAL A 335 -20.22 -8.87 12.60
N LEU A 336 -20.19 -7.74 13.32
CA LEU A 336 -21.36 -7.18 14.00
C LEU A 336 -22.41 -6.58 13.04
N ASN A 337 -22.01 -6.22 11.82
CA ASN A 337 -22.94 -5.81 10.77
C ASN A 337 -22.40 -6.18 9.39
N GLN A 338 -22.71 -7.39 8.92
CA GLN A 338 -22.21 -7.94 7.65
C GLN A 338 -22.69 -7.17 6.40
N HIS A 339 -23.69 -6.29 6.51
CA HIS A 339 -24.28 -5.59 5.37
C HIS A 339 -23.69 -4.20 5.11
N HIS A 340 -22.81 -3.71 5.98
CA HIS A 340 -22.17 -2.41 5.78
C HIS A 340 -20.81 -2.56 5.11
N SER A 341 -20.62 -1.88 3.98
CA SER A 341 -19.32 -1.75 3.31
C SER A 341 -18.95 -0.27 3.25
N THR A 342 -17.69 0.05 3.46
CA THR A 342 -17.10 1.37 3.28
C THR A 342 -16.00 1.25 2.23
N TRP A 343 -15.97 2.19 1.31
CA TRP A 343 -15.11 2.16 0.14
C TRP A 343 -14.24 3.42 0.08
N PRO A 344 -13.02 3.37 0.63
CA PRO A 344 -12.04 4.44 0.52
C PRO A 344 -11.31 4.42 -0.83
N ILE A 345 -10.82 5.59 -1.23
CA ILE A 345 -9.81 5.73 -2.27
C ILE A 345 -8.60 6.40 -1.64
N PHE A 346 -7.45 5.76 -1.79
CA PHE A 346 -6.17 6.21 -1.27
C PHE A 346 -5.29 6.73 -2.40
N ALA A 347 -4.53 7.77 -2.11
CA ALA A 347 -3.46 8.29 -2.93
C ALA A 347 -2.14 8.23 -2.14
N PHE A 348 -1.03 7.91 -2.81
CA PHE A 348 0.28 7.88 -2.19
C PHE A 348 1.35 8.43 -3.15
N PRO A 349 2.30 9.23 -2.66
CA PRO A 349 3.32 9.88 -3.48
C PRO A 349 4.50 8.94 -3.71
N TYR A 350 4.73 8.53 -4.95
CA TYR A 350 5.91 7.76 -5.34
C TYR A 350 7.19 8.59 -5.37
N ASN A 351 7.12 9.91 -5.16
CA ASN A 351 8.30 10.75 -5.09
C ASN A 351 9.24 10.39 -3.91
N LEU A 352 8.66 9.83 -2.85
CA LEU A 352 9.35 9.49 -1.60
C LEU A 352 10.28 8.28 -1.76
N PRO A 353 11.32 8.17 -0.92
CA PRO A 353 12.23 7.04 -0.95
C PRO A 353 11.57 5.70 -0.56
N PRO A 354 12.19 4.56 -0.91
CA PRO A 354 11.72 3.21 -0.63
C PRO A 354 11.23 2.95 0.80
N TRP A 355 11.89 3.54 1.80
CA TRP A 355 11.58 3.35 3.22
C TRP A 355 10.45 4.27 3.73
N LYS A 356 9.84 5.10 2.87
CA LYS A 356 8.75 6.03 3.21
C LYS A 356 7.52 5.90 2.31
N CYS A 357 7.69 5.67 1.01
CA CYS A 357 6.60 5.75 0.01
C CYS A 357 5.31 4.98 0.37
N MET A 358 5.43 3.76 0.91
CA MET A 358 4.27 2.91 1.28
C MET A 358 3.99 2.90 2.79
N LYS A 359 4.48 3.88 3.55
CA LYS A 359 4.15 4.00 4.97
C LYS A 359 2.82 4.73 5.18
N LYS A 360 2.09 4.33 6.23
CA LYS A 360 0.76 4.86 6.57
C LYS A 360 0.74 6.39 6.73
N GLU A 361 1.83 6.99 7.18
CA GLU A 361 1.95 8.43 7.41
C GLU A 361 1.89 9.24 6.11
N TYR A 362 2.18 8.62 4.97
CA TYR A 362 2.19 9.26 3.65
C TYR A 362 1.04 8.80 2.74
N MET A 363 0.19 7.90 3.22
CA MET A 363 -1.03 7.50 2.53
C MET A 363 -2.15 8.51 2.80
N MET A 364 -2.71 9.07 1.73
CA MET A 364 -3.76 10.06 1.79
C MET A 364 -5.07 9.42 1.37
N MET A 365 -6.03 9.30 2.29
CA MET A 365 -7.42 9.03 1.89
C MET A 365 -7.96 10.28 1.16
N THR A 366 -8.47 10.11 -0.05
CA THR A 366 -8.99 11.20 -0.91
C THR A 366 -10.50 11.16 -1.02
N VAL A 367 -11.08 9.96 -1.03
CA VAL A 367 -12.54 9.76 -1.13
C VAL A 367 -12.97 8.70 -0.12
N LEU A 368 -14.07 8.93 0.57
CA LEU A 368 -14.71 7.94 1.44
C LEU A 368 -16.19 7.79 1.09
N ILE A 369 -16.56 6.58 0.66
CA ILE A 369 -17.92 6.19 0.27
C ILE A 369 -18.45 5.22 1.33
N THR A 370 -19.69 5.40 1.77
CA THR A 370 -20.28 4.59 2.85
C THR A 370 -21.04 3.35 2.35
N GLU A 371 -20.76 2.91 1.12
CA GLU A 371 -21.29 1.67 0.52
C GLU A 371 -20.38 1.21 -0.63
N ASP A 372 -20.61 0.00 -1.14
CA ASP A 372 -20.02 -0.46 -2.40
C ASP A 372 -20.57 0.36 -3.58
N PRO A 373 -19.71 1.11 -4.31
CA PRO A 373 -20.17 1.94 -5.41
C PRO A 373 -20.39 1.16 -6.72
N GLY A 374 -19.86 -0.06 -6.86
CA GLY A 374 -19.85 -0.81 -8.12
C GLY A 374 -19.37 0.02 -9.32
N ARG A 375 -20.05 -0.10 -10.46
CA ARG A 375 -19.76 0.74 -11.65
C ARG A 375 -19.92 2.24 -11.42
N SER A 376 -20.67 2.65 -10.39
CA SER A 376 -20.85 4.08 -10.08
C SER A 376 -19.64 4.67 -9.35
N ILE A 377 -18.52 3.95 -9.18
CA ILE A 377 -17.29 4.50 -8.57
C ILE A 377 -16.83 5.78 -9.28
N ASP A 378 -16.99 5.84 -10.61
CA ASP A 378 -16.67 7.00 -11.41
C ASP A 378 -17.44 8.25 -10.98
N VAL A 379 -18.71 8.11 -10.59
CA VAL A 379 -19.49 9.23 -10.04
C VAL A 379 -18.80 9.84 -8.82
N TYR A 380 -18.22 9.01 -7.95
CA TYR A 380 -17.52 9.46 -6.73
C TYR A 380 -16.11 9.97 -7.00
N LEU A 381 -15.49 9.57 -8.11
CA LEU A 381 -14.17 10.05 -8.53
C LEU A 381 -14.19 11.48 -9.08
N ARG A 382 -15.36 12.03 -9.43
CA ARG A 382 -15.49 13.37 -10.06
C ARG A 382 -14.69 14.47 -9.34
N PRO A 383 -14.82 14.69 -8.02
CA PRO A 383 -14.10 15.77 -7.36
C PRO A 383 -12.58 15.56 -7.41
N LEU A 384 -12.12 14.31 -7.25
CA LEU A 384 -10.71 13.94 -7.34
C LEU A 384 -10.15 14.16 -8.74
N VAL A 385 -10.86 13.73 -9.78
CA VAL A 385 -10.42 13.90 -11.18
C VAL A 385 -10.39 15.37 -11.56
N ASP A 386 -11.36 16.17 -11.10
CA ASP A 386 -11.33 17.62 -11.31
C ASP A 386 -10.12 18.29 -10.68
N GLU A 387 -9.80 17.95 -9.43
CA GLU A 387 -8.62 18.49 -8.76
C GLU A 387 -7.31 18.02 -9.42
N LEU A 388 -7.25 16.77 -9.88
CA LEU A 388 -6.10 16.23 -10.63
C LEU A 388 -5.92 16.91 -12.00
N LYS A 389 -7.01 17.24 -12.71
CA LYS A 389 -6.95 18.01 -13.97
C LYS A 389 -6.40 19.41 -13.72
N ASP A 390 -6.83 20.06 -12.66
CA ASP A 390 -6.33 21.38 -12.30
C ASP A 390 -4.86 21.34 -11.85
N LEU A 391 -4.47 20.37 -11.02
CA LEU A 391 -3.08 20.11 -10.64
C LEU A 391 -2.17 19.84 -11.85
N TRP A 392 -2.69 19.19 -12.90
CA TRP A 392 -1.94 18.94 -14.12
C TRP A 392 -1.76 20.21 -14.96
N THR A 393 -2.83 20.97 -15.19
CA THR A 393 -2.86 22.11 -16.12
C THR A 393 -2.33 23.39 -15.49
N ASN A 394 -2.85 23.74 -14.32
CA ASN A 394 -2.55 25.01 -13.64
C ASN A 394 -1.54 24.82 -12.51
N GLY A 395 -1.55 23.66 -11.87
CA GLY A 395 -0.80 23.41 -10.64
C GLY A 395 -1.30 24.25 -9.47
N VAL A 396 -0.56 24.22 -8.36
CA VAL A 396 -0.86 25.02 -7.17
C VAL A 396 0.42 25.63 -6.60
N ARG A 397 0.39 26.92 -6.28
CA ARG A 397 1.54 27.60 -5.66
C ARG A 397 1.84 26.98 -4.30
N THR A 398 3.08 26.53 -4.13
CA THR A 398 3.53 25.74 -2.99
C THR A 398 4.89 26.23 -2.53
N TYR A 399 5.06 26.32 -1.21
CA TYR A 399 6.34 26.63 -0.60
C TYR A 399 7.12 25.35 -0.33
N ASP A 400 8.36 25.29 -0.81
CA ASP A 400 9.28 24.20 -0.50
C ASP A 400 10.18 24.63 0.67
N LYS A 401 9.90 24.10 1.86
CA LYS A 401 10.66 24.40 3.08
C LYS A 401 12.14 24.01 2.98
N SER A 402 12.47 23.02 2.15
CA SER A 402 13.86 22.59 1.97
C SER A 402 14.67 23.59 1.13
N THR A 403 14.07 24.22 0.12
CA THR A 403 14.77 25.19 -0.73
C THR A 403 14.50 26.65 -0.33
N GLY A 404 13.49 26.88 0.51
CA GLY A 404 13.05 28.21 0.91
C GLY A 404 12.35 29.00 -0.20
N ARG A 405 11.93 28.33 -1.29
CA ARG A 405 11.40 28.97 -2.50
C ARG A 405 9.99 28.53 -2.81
N MET A 406 9.23 29.41 -3.45
CA MET A 406 7.93 29.07 -4.01
C MET A 406 8.07 28.40 -5.37
N PHE A 407 7.23 27.40 -5.62
CA PHE A 407 7.13 26.73 -6.93
C PHE A 407 5.67 26.41 -7.26
N THR A 408 5.42 26.04 -8.51
CA THR A 408 4.09 25.59 -8.94
C THR A 408 4.06 24.08 -8.92
N LEU A 409 3.43 23.52 -7.87
CA LEU A 409 3.29 22.08 -7.70
C LEU A 409 2.28 21.53 -8.69
N ARG A 410 2.72 20.58 -9.50
CA ARG A 410 1.85 19.77 -10.37
C ARG A 410 1.82 18.33 -9.88
N ALA A 411 0.76 17.60 -10.23
CA ALA A 411 0.64 16.18 -9.90
C ALA A 411 0.08 15.35 -11.06
N ALA A 412 0.48 14.09 -11.12
CA ALA A 412 -0.02 13.12 -12.09
C ALA A 412 -0.23 11.75 -11.45
N VAL A 413 -1.29 11.04 -11.83
CA VAL A 413 -1.53 9.65 -11.42
C VAL A 413 -0.84 8.72 -12.40
N MET A 414 0.08 7.89 -11.90
CA MET A 414 0.82 6.92 -12.72
C MET A 414 -0.03 5.70 -13.03
N TRP A 415 -0.77 5.19 -12.05
CA TRP A 415 -1.62 4.02 -12.18
C TRP A 415 -2.47 3.79 -10.92
N THR A 416 -3.44 2.87 -11.02
CA THR A 416 -4.17 2.34 -9.86
C THR A 416 -3.67 0.96 -9.44
N VAL A 417 -3.81 0.62 -8.16
CA VAL A 417 -3.51 -0.68 -7.54
C VAL A 417 -4.77 -1.18 -6.86
N ASN A 418 -5.38 -2.25 -7.37
CA ASN A 418 -6.64 -2.74 -6.83
C ASN A 418 -6.72 -4.26 -6.96
N ASP A 419 -7.56 -4.87 -6.12
CA ASP A 419 -7.96 -6.26 -6.32
C ASP A 419 -8.73 -6.43 -7.66
N PHE A 420 -8.91 -7.67 -8.14
CA PHE A 420 -9.47 -7.90 -9.47
C PHE A 420 -10.95 -7.45 -9.63
N PRO A 421 -11.81 -7.56 -8.61
CA PRO A 421 -13.11 -6.88 -8.59
C PRO A 421 -13.05 -5.36 -8.71
N ALA A 422 -12.30 -4.67 -7.85
CA ALA A 422 -12.17 -3.21 -7.88
C ALA A 422 -11.47 -2.74 -9.15
N TYR A 423 -10.54 -3.52 -9.70
CA TYR A 423 -9.94 -3.31 -11.01
C TYR A 423 -11.01 -3.16 -12.09
N ALA A 424 -12.03 -4.03 -12.12
CA ALA A 424 -13.11 -3.93 -13.09
C ALA A 424 -13.92 -2.65 -12.94
N MET A 425 -14.08 -2.18 -11.70
CA MET A 425 -14.81 -0.96 -11.38
C MET A 425 -14.06 0.27 -11.87
N VAL A 426 -12.74 0.36 -11.67
CA VAL A 426 -11.96 1.55 -12.06
C VAL A 426 -11.47 1.52 -13.51
N SER A 427 -11.33 0.34 -14.12
CA SER A 427 -10.86 0.21 -15.50
C SER A 427 -11.99 0.15 -16.51
N GLY A 428 -13.25 -0.04 -16.09
CA GLY A 428 -14.37 -0.24 -16.99
C GLY A 428 -14.39 -1.60 -17.70
N TRP A 429 -13.32 -2.40 -17.65
CA TRP A 429 -13.24 -3.73 -18.26
C TRP A 429 -13.73 -4.81 -17.29
N SER A 430 -14.76 -5.58 -17.68
CA SER A 430 -15.29 -6.64 -16.81
C SER A 430 -14.26 -7.75 -16.57
N THR A 431 -13.96 -8.04 -15.31
CA THR A 431 -13.07 -9.14 -14.93
C THR A 431 -13.78 -10.50 -14.81
N LYS A 432 -14.98 -10.61 -15.40
CA LYS A 432 -15.81 -11.82 -15.46
C LYS A 432 -16.12 -12.21 -16.90
N GLY A 433 -16.39 -13.50 -17.12
CA GLY A 433 -16.75 -14.07 -18.42
C GLY A 433 -15.53 -14.35 -19.30
N TYR A 434 -15.76 -14.71 -20.57
CA TYR A 434 -14.73 -15.18 -21.51
C TYR A 434 -13.57 -14.20 -21.76
N MET A 435 -13.78 -12.90 -21.50
CA MET A 435 -12.83 -11.83 -21.80
C MET A 435 -12.22 -11.19 -20.54
N ALA A 436 -12.14 -11.90 -19.41
CA ALA A 436 -11.77 -11.31 -18.13
C ALA A 436 -10.35 -10.69 -18.07
N CYS A 437 -9.39 -11.17 -18.87
CA CYS A 437 -8.05 -10.59 -18.88
C CYS A 437 -8.07 -9.23 -19.60
N HIS A 438 -7.70 -8.17 -18.90
CA HIS A 438 -7.66 -6.82 -19.45
C HIS A 438 -6.46 -6.57 -20.37
N VAL A 439 -5.41 -7.41 -20.27
CA VAL A 439 -4.22 -7.32 -21.12
C VAL A 439 -4.48 -8.00 -22.46
N CYS A 440 -4.95 -9.26 -22.45
CA CYS A 440 -5.25 -10.02 -23.67
C CYS A 440 -6.53 -9.55 -24.39
N LYS A 441 -7.49 -8.99 -23.65
CA LYS A 441 -8.80 -8.52 -24.14
C LYS A 441 -9.53 -9.57 -24.99
N GLU A 442 -9.95 -9.20 -26.21
CA GLU A 442 -10.62 -10.10 -27.16
C GLU A 442 -9.74 -11.22 -27.70
N ASP A 443 -8.41 -11.09 -27.60
CA ASP A 443 -7.45 -12.07 -28.08
C ASP A 443 -7.09 -13.10 -26.99
N ILE A 444 -7.84 -13.14 -25.89
CA ILE A 444 -7.69 -14.17 -24.87
C ILE A 444 -8.19 -15.54 -25.36
N THR A 445 -7.54 -16.61 -24.95
CA THR A 445 -8.05 -17.97 -25.17
C THR A 445 -8.81 -18.43 -23.92
N SER A 446 -10.13 -18.60 -24.06
CA SER A 446 -10.98 -19.06 -22.97
C SER A 446 -12.06 -20.04 -23.47
N GLY A 447 -12.55 -20.88 -22.57
CA GLY A 447 -13.53 -21.93 -22.87
C GLY A 447 -14.38 -22.30 -21.67
N TRP A 448 -15.54 -22.90 -21.92
CA TRP A 448 -16.43 -23.38 -20.85
C TRP A 448 -16.09 -24.80 -20.45
N HIS A 449 -15.55 -24.96 -19.24
CA HIS A 449 -15.15 -26.24 -18.67
C HIS A 449 -15.59 -26.33 -17.22
N ALA A 450 -16.10 -27.50 -16.82
CA ALA A 450 -16.56 -27.84 -15.49
C ALA A 450 -17.59 -26.87 -14.90
N GLY A 451 -18.42 -26.26 -15.76
CA GLY A 451 -19.45 -25.30 -15.36
C GLY A 451 -18.93 -23.88 -15.10
N LYS A 452 -17.77 -23.51 -15.66
CA LYS A 452 -17.18 -22.17 -15.54
C LYS A 452 -16.29 -21.83 -16.74
N VAL A 453 -15.95 -20.56 -16.87
CA VAL A 453 -14.95 -20.09 -17.84
C VAL A 453 -13.55 -20.41 -17.34
N CYS A 454 -12.74 -21.01 -18.21
CA CYS A 454 -11.34 -21.34 -17.98
C CYS A 454 -10.46 -20.72 -19.09
N TYR A 455 -9.19 -20.48 -18.80
CA TYR A 455 -8.27 -19.70 -19.64
C TYR A 455 -7.02 -20.52 -19.99
N LEU A 456 -7.00 -21.09 -21.18
CA LEU A 456 -5.94 -21.98 -21.67
C LEU A 456 -5.10 -21.26 -22.73
N GLY A 457 -4.23 -22.00 -23.42
CA GLY A 457 -3.49 -21.50 -24.58
C GLY A 457 -2.23 -20.72 -24.21
N HIS A 458 -1.61 -21.02 -23.06
CA HIS A 458 -0.35 -20.37 -22.67
C HIS A 458 0.80 -20.69 -23.63
N ARG A 459 0.65 -21.74 -24.46
CA ARG A 459 1.57 -22.04 -25.58
C ARG A 459 1.74 -20.90 -26.57
N ARG A 460 0.79 -19.95 -26.65
CA ARG A 460 0.90 -18.75 -27.49
C ARG A 460 2.09 -17.86 -27.13
N TRP A 461 2.61 -17.95 -25.91
CA TRP A 461 3.79 -17.19 -25.44
C TRP A 461 5.11 -17.94 -25.63
N LEU A 462 5.11 -19.20 -26.08
CA LEU A 462 6.33 -19.92 -26.42
C LEU A 462 6.94 -19.39 -27.73
N PRO A 463 8.24 -19.60 -27.98
CA PRO A 463 8.82 -19.39 -29.30
C PRO A 463 8.04 -20.11 -30.41
N TRP A 464 8.08 -19.58 -31.64
CA TRP A 464 7.29 -20.10 -32.76
C TRP A 464 7.62 -21.55 -33.13
N ASP A 465 8.89 -21.91 -33.01
CA ASP A 465 9.49 -23.21 -33.31
C ASP A 465 9.51 -24.17 -32.10
N HIS A 466 8.89 -23.78 -30.98
CA HIS A 466 8.91 -24.59 -29.76
C HIS A 466 8.07 -25.87 -29.92
N GLU A 467 8.66 -27.04 -29.62
CA GLU A 467 8.04 -28.37 -29.82
C GLU A 467 6.64 -28.52 -29.22
N TRP A 468 6.38 -27.94 -28.05
CA TRP A 468 5.07 -28.04 -27.38
C TRP A 468 3.93 -27.40 -28.15
N ARG A 469 4.20 -26.48 -29.11
CA ARG A 469 3.15 -25.96 -30.01
C ARG A 469 2.54 -27.04 -30.89
N GLU A 470 3.26 -28.12 -31.18
CA GLU A 470 2.78 -29.27 -31.97
C GLU A 470 2.03 -30.32 -31.14
N LYS A 471 2.17 -30.30 -29.82
CA LYS A 471 1.66 -31.35 -28.93
C LYS A 471 0.17 -31.18 -28.63
N ASP A 472 -0.70 -31.54 -29.56
CA ASP A 472 -2.16 -31.43 -29.41
C ASP A 472 -2.72 -32.24 -28.21
N LYS A 473 -2.42 -33.55 -28.14
CA LYS A 473 -3.00 -34.51 -27.18
C LYS A 473 -2.57 -34.30 -25.73
N GLU A 474 -1.39 -33.71 -25.52
CA GLU A 474 -0.88 -33.40 -24.17
C GLU A 474 -1.54 -32.13 -23.60
N PHE A 475 -2.03 -31.23 -24.48
CA PHE A 475 -2.60 -29.93 -24.11
C PHE A 475 -4.13 -29.92 -24.26
N ASP A 476 -4.67 -29.17 -25.21
CA ASP A 476 -6.08 -28.87 -25.40
C ASP A 476 -6.71 -29.57 -26.61
N GLY A 477 -5.97 -30.48 -27.25
CA GLY A 477 -6.40 -31.21 -28.44
C GLY A 477 -6.14 -30.49 -29.76
N ASN A 478 -5.49 -29.32 -29.76
CA ASN A 478 -5.17 -28.56 -30.96
C ASN A 478 -3.67 -28.28 -31.10
N THR A 479 -3.17 -28.08 -32.32
CA THR A 479 -1.84 -27.49 -32.56
C THR A 479 -1.91 -25.96 -32.42
N GLU A 480 -0.93 -25.34 -31.76
CA GLU A 480 -0.92 -23.89 -31.52
C GLU A 480 -0.12 -23.13 -32.59
N ARG A 481 -0.85 -22.51 -33.52
CA ARG A 481 -0.31 -21.70 -34.63
C ARG A 481 -0.51 -20.20 -34.45
N ARG A 482 -1.13 -19.75 -33.38
CA ARG A 482 -1.44 -18.33 -33.18
C ARG A 482 -0.24 -17.60 -32.57
N LEU A 483 -0.17 -16.30 -32.85
CA LEU A 483 0.80 -15.39 -32.24
C LEU A 483 0.43 -15.09 -30.79
N ARG A 484 1.37 -14.52 -30.02
CA ARG A 484 1.06 -14.00 -28.69
C ARG A 484 -0.05 -12.92 -28.80
N PRO A 485 -0.91 -12.76 -27.79
CA PRO A 485 -1.90 -11.70 -27.80
C PRO A 485 -1.29 -10.31 -28.03
N ARG A 486 -1.96 -9.48 -28.83
CA ARG A 486 -1.49 -8.13 -29.11
C ARG A 486 -1.56 -7.23 -27.88
N GLU A 487 -0.61 -6.32 -27.75
CA GLU A 487 -0.64 -5.26 -26.75
C GLU A 487 -1.46 -4.07 -27.24
N TRP A 488 -2.08 -3.36 -26.29
CA TRP A 488 -2.96 -2.23 -26.57
C TRP A 488 -2.41 -0.95 -25.96
N SER A 489 -2.25 0.07 -26.80
CA SER A 489 -1.95 1.42 -26.32
C SER A 489 -3.17 2.03 -25.61
N GLY A 490 -2.93 3.02 -24.75
CA GLY A 490 -4.03 3.73 -24.11
C GLY A 490 -4.83 4.60 -25.09
N ASP A 491 -4.22 5.08 -26.17
CA ASP A 491 -4.90 5.82 -27.24
C ASP A 491 -5.87 4.92 -28.01
N GLU A 492 -5.46 3.71 -28.40
CA GLU A 492 -6.36 2.73 -29.05
C GLU A 492 -7.55 2.36 -28.15
N ILE A 493 -7.31 2.22 -26.85
CA ILE A 493 -8.40 1.96 -25.88
C ILE A 493 -9.34 3.16 -25.80
N LEU A 494 -8.82 4.38 -25.77
CA LEU A 494 -9.65 5.58 -25.73
C LEU A 494 -10.48 5.71 -27.01
N GLU A 495 -9.90 5.43 -28.18
CA GLU A 495 -10.61 5.39 -29.45
C GLU A 495 -11.75 4.36 -29.41
N GLN A 496 -11.46 3.13 -28.98
CA GLN A 496 -12.48 2.10 -28.82
C GLN A 496 -13.61 2.55 -27.87
N LEU A 497 -13.28 3.16 -26.73
CA LEU A 497 -14.27 3.66 -25.77
C LEU A 497 -15.12 4.80 -26.33
N ASN A 498 -14.57 5.66 -27.19
CA ASN A 498 -15.29 6.77 -27.80
C ASN A 498 -16.33 6.32 -28.83
N LEU A 499 -16.20 5.11 -29.37
CA LEU A 499 -17.15 4.52 -30.30
C LEU A 499 -18.35 3.84 -29.61
N LEU A 500 -18.33 3.72 -28.28
CA LEU A 500 -19.36 3.04 -27.50
C LEU A 500 -20.27 4.04 -26.79
N ASP A 501 -21.58 3.77 -26.81
CA ASP A 501 -22.58 4.60 -26.13
C ASP A 501 -22.96 3.99 -24.78
N PHE A 502 -22.49 4.58 -23.68
CA PHE A 502 -22.71 4.05 -22.33
C PHE A 502 -23.95 4.66 -21.68
N ALA A 503 -24.83 3.79 -21.17
CA ALA A 503 -25.98 4.23 -20.38
C ALA A 503 -25.53 4.99 -19.10
N PRO A 504 -26.35 5.92 -18.59
CA PRO A 504 -26.06 6.65 -17.37
C PRO A 504 -25.80 5.74 -16.16
N PHE A 505 -25.03 6.25 -15.19
CA PHE A 505 -24.81 5.54 -13.94
C PHE A 505 -26.07 5.47 -13.08
N GLY A 506 -26.10 4.46 -12.21
CA GLY A 506 -27.10 4.35 -11.16
C GLY A 506 -27.68 2.94 -10.98
N LYS A 507 -28.32 2.75 -9.82
CA LYS A 507 -28.94 1.48 -9.38
C LYS A 507 -30.23 1.15 -10.15
N THR A 508 -30.91 2.17 -10.68
CA THR A 508 -32.18 2.02 -11.42
C THR A 508 -31.98 1.77 -12.93
N VAL A 509 -30.76 1.92 -13.43
CA VAL A 509 -30.44 1.75 -14.86
C VAL A 509 -30.16 0.28 -15.16
N SER A 510 -30.70 -0.22 -16.28
CA SER A 510 -30.45 -1.60 -16.74
C SER A 510 -28.96 -1.92 -16.76
N ARG A 511 -28.63 -3.15 -16.34
CA ARG A 511 -27.26 -3.67 -16.28
C ARG A 511 -26.91 -4.53 -17.50
N THR A 512 -27.84 -4.72 -18.42
CA THR A 512 -27.60 -5.53 -19.62
C THR A 512 -26.65 -4.78 -20.55
N ARG A 513 -25.46 -5.34 -20.71
CA ARG A 513 -24.44 -4.81 -21.61
C ARG A 513 -24.80 -5.16 -23.06
N PRO A 514 -24.85 -4.18 -23.98
CA PRO A 514 -24.98 -4.46 -25.42
C PRO A 514 -23.84 -5.35 -25.91
N SER A 515 -24.12 -6.25 -26.86
CA SER A 515 -23.10 -7.13 -27.45
C SER A 515 -22.00 -6.34 -28.16
N THR A 516 -22.31 -5.16 -28.68
CA THR A 516 -21.38 -4.22 -29.32
C THR A 516 -20.32 -3.68 -28.37
N HIS A 517 -20.56 -3.68 -27.05
CA HIS A 517 -19.62 -3.13 -26.07
C HIS A 517 -18.51 -4.11 -25.67
N LEU A 518 -18.43 -5.27 -26.32
CA LEU A 518 -17.47 -6.32 -25.99
C LEU A 518 -17.51 -6.64 -24.49
N ASN A 519 -16.43 -6.32 -23.77
CA ASN A 519 -16.33 -6.51 -22.34
C ASN A 519 -16.31 -5.21 -21.51
N TRP A 520 -16.50 -4.05 -22.14
CA TRP A 520 -16.59 -2.75 -21.48
C TRP A 520 -17.91 -2.55 -20.78
N THR A 521 -17.87 -1.97 -19.57
CA THR A 521 -19.04 -1.71 -18.74
C THR A 521 -19.39 -0.23 -18.66
N HIS A 522 -18.39 0.64 -18.80
CA HIS A 522 -18.47 2.09 -18.83
C HIS A 522 -17.14 2.65 -19.36
N LYS A 523 -17.13 3.94 -19.69
CA LYS A 523 -15.90 4.69 -19.97
C LYS A 523 -15.30 5.20 -18.66
N PRO A 524 -14.07 4.78 -18.28
CA PRO A 524 -13.45 5.19 -17.03
C PRO A 524 -13.16 6.69 -16.97
N MET A 525 -13.46 7.31 -15.84
CA MET A 525 -13.28 8.75 -15.63
C MET A 525 -11.82 9.21 -15.75
N PHE A 526 -10.86 8.34 -15.48
CA PHE A 526 -9.43 8.67 -15.62
C PHE A 526 -9.01 9.03 -17.05
N PHE A 527 -9.76 8.62 -18.08
CA PHE A 527 -9.51 9.07 -19.47
C PHE A 527 -9.79 10.55 -19.71
N GLU A 528 -10.38 11.27 -18.74
CA GLU A 528 -10.44 12.74 -18.77
C GLU A 528 -9.12 13.42 -18.37
N LEU A 529 -8.18 12.70 -17.77
CA LEU A 529 -6.86 13.22 -17.46
C LEU A 529 -6.04 13.29 -18.78
N PRO A 530 -5.49 14.45 -19.16
CA PRO A 530 -4.89 14.65 -20.49
C PRO A 530 -3.76 13.67 -20.85
N TYR A 531 -3.07 13.13 -19.84
CA TYR A 531 -1.93 12.23 -20.00
C TYR A 531 -2.30 10.74 -19.91
N TRP A 532 -3.52 10.38 -19.50
CA TRP A 532 -3.85 9.01 -19.12
C TRP A 532 -3.76 8.00 -20.27
N SER A 533 -4.18 8.40 -21.47
CA SER A 533 -4.09 7.54 -22.66
C SER A 533 -2.64 7.30 -23.10
N LYS A 534 -1.70 8.15 -22.67
CA LYS A 534 -0.27 8.04 -22.97
C LYS A 534 0.48 7.11 -22.02
N LEU A 535 -0.15 6.70 -20.91
CA LEU A 535 0.47 5.80 -19.94
C LEU A 535 0.57 4.38 -20.52
N LYS A 536 1.78 3.80 -20.50
CA LYS A 536 2.02 2.38 -20.87
C LYS A 536 1.27 1.41 -19.95
N LEU A 537 1.20 1.73 -18.66
CA LEU A 537 0.46 0.99 -17.64
C LEU A 537 -0.49 1.94 -16.92
N ARG A 538 -1.77 1.56 -16.79
CA ARG A 538 -2.82 2.38 -16.16
C ARG A 538 -3.35 1.77 -14.86
N HIS A 539 -3.34 0.46 -14.78
CA HIS A 539 -3.86 -0.28 -13.64
C HIS A 539 -2.98 -1.52 -13.44
N ASN A 540 -2.63 -1.82 -12.18
CA ASN A 540 -1.78 -2.95 -11.82
C ASN A 540 -2.60 -4.18 -11.44
N LEU A 541 -2.05 -5.35 -11.69
CA LEU A 541 -2.49 -6.61 -11.12
C LEU A 541 -1.99 -6.72 -9.68
N ASP A 542 -2.90 -6.84 -8.71
CA ASP A 542 -2.49 -7.07 -7.33
C ASP A 542 -1.94 -8.48 -7.13
N VAL A 543 -0.61 -8.55 -7.06
CA VAL A 543 0.15 -9.80 -6.88
C VAL A 543 -0.23 -10.51 -5.59
N MET A 544 -0.59 -9.78 -4.52
CA MET A 544 -1.01 -10.40 -3.26
C MET A 544 -2.24 -11.29 -3.47
N HIS A 545 -3.30 -10.73 -4.07
CA HIS A 545 -4.51 -11.47 -4.35
C HIS A 545 -4.31 -12.55 -5.42
N VAL A 546 -3.50 -12.29 -6.45
CA VAL A 546 -3.18 -13.30 -7.47
C VAL A 546 -2.49 -14.51 -6.83
N GLU A 547 -1.42 -14.30 -6.07
CA GLU A 547 -0.65 -15.35 -5.40
C GLU A 547 -1.54 -16.15 -4.42
N LYS A 548 -2.39 -15.47 -3.63
CA LYS A 548 -3.35 -16.15 -2.76
C LYS A 548 -4.32 -17.03 -3.54
N ASN A 549 -4.88 -16.55 -4.65
CA ASN A 549 -5.83 -17.33 -5.46
C ASN A 549 -5.15 -18.52 -6.15
N VAL A 550 -3.90 -18.34 -6.60
CA VAL A 550 -3.06 -19.41 -7.16
C VAL A 550 -2.79 -20.47 -6.10
N PHE A 551 -2.39 -20.06 -4.89
CA PHE A 551 -2.19 -20.94 -3.74
C PHE A 551 -3.46 -21.74 -3.42
N ASP A 552 -4.61 -21.06 -3.26
CA ASP A 552 -5.89 -21.70 -2.93
C ASP A 552 -6.30 -22.73 -4.01
N THR A 553 -6.06 -22.40 -5.28
CA THR A 553 -6.35 -23.29 -6.43
C THR A 553 -5.42 -24.51 -6.43
N LEU A 554 -4.12 -24.28 -6.25
CA LEU A 554 -3.09 -25.32 -6.29
C LEU A 554 -3.23 -26.28 -5.10
N VAL A 555 -3.19 -25.75 -3.88
CA VAL A 555 -3.29 -26.54 -2.66
C VAL A 555 -4.65 -27.21 -2.55
N GLY A 556 -5.73 -26.53 -2.94
CA GLY A 556 -7.08 -27.13 -2.97
C GLY A 556 -7.19 -28.34 -3.91
N THR A 557 -6.49 -28.32 -5.05
CA THR A 557 -6.47 -29.41 -6.04
C THR A 557 -5.53 -30.54 -5.61
N MET A 558 -4.33 -30.19 -5.16
CA MET A 558 -3.32 -31.14 -4.69
C MET A 558 -3.79 -31.93 -3.47
N LEU A 559 -4.47 -31.26 -2.53
CA LEU A 559 -5.07 -31.91 -1.37
C LEU A 559 -6.45 -32.48 -1.67
N ASP A 560 -6.96 -32.44 -2.90
CA ASP A 560 -8.31 -32.95 -3.25
C ASP A 560 -9.40 -32.53 -2.24
N ILE A 561 -9.41 -31.24 -1.87
CA ILE A 561 -10.34 -30.71 -0.85
C ILE A 561 -11.70 -30.52 -1.52
N GLU A 562 -12.74 -31.13 -0.95
CA GLU A 562 -14.11 -30.97 -1.43
C GLU A 562 -14.52 -29.50 -1.55
N GLY A 563 -15.12 -29.14 -2.70
CA GLY A 563 -15.50 -27.76 -3.03
C GLY A 563 -14.35 -26.84 -3.45
N LYS A 564 -13.08 -27.19 -3.18
CA LYS A 564 -11.90 -26.39 -3.58
C LYS A 564 -11.14 -27.00 -4.76
N THR A 565 -11.08 -28.33 -4.82
CA THR A 565 -10.38 -29.08 -5.88
C THR A 565 -10.87 -28.69 -7.27
N LYS A 566 -9.93 -28.54 -8.20
CA LYS A 566 -10.25 -28.30 -9.61
C LYS A 566 -10.40 -29.61 -10.40
N ASP A 567 -10.13 -30.74 -9.76
CA ASP A 567 -10.33 -32.07 -10.30
C ASP A 567 -11.69 -32.66 -9.92
N THR A 568 -12.74 -32.19 -10.59
CA THR A 568 -14.13 -32.61 -10.33
C THR A 568 -14.62 -33.63 -11.35
N ILE A 569 -15.73 -34.32 -11.07
CA ILE A 569 -16.39 -35.20 -12.05
C ILE A 569 -16.65 -34.45 -13.38
N LYS A 570 -17.11 -33.19 -13.32
CA LYS A 570 -17.33 -32.39 -14.52
C LYS A 570 -16.03 -32.13 -15.28
N ALA A 571 -14.93 -31.86 -14.57
CA ALA A 571 -13.62 -31.68 -15.19
C ALA A 571 -13.13 -32.97 -15.88
N ARG A 572 -13.40 -34.14 -15.29
CA ARG A 572 -13.05 -35.45 -15.84
C ARG A 572 -13.83 -35.77 -17.13
N LEU A 573 -15.13 -35.47 -17.14
CA LEU A 573 -15.97 -35.57 -18.33
C LEU A 573 -15.54 -34.61 -19.44
N ASP A 574 -15.01 -33.43 -19.10
CA ASP A 574 -14.44 -32.53 -20.09
C ASP A 574 -13.17 -33.12 -20.73
N LEU A 575 -12.29 -33.76 -19.94
CA LEU A 575 -11.10 -34.45 -20.48
C LEU A 575 -11.49 -35.58 -21.44
N GLU A 576 -12.52 -36.36 -21.11
CA GLU A 576 -13.11 -37.37 -22.00
C GLU A 576 -13.62 -36.76 -23.30
N ARG A 577 -14.43 -35.70 -23.21
CA ARG A 577 -15.00 -35.00 -24.38
C ARG A 577 -13.91 -34.39 -25.26
N MET A 578 -12.85 -33.88 -24.67
CA MET A 578 -11.71 -33.30 -25.38
C MET A 578 -10.76 -34.37 -25.96
N GLY A 579 -10.93 -35.65 -25.59
CA GLY A 579 -10.09 -36.73 -26.10
C GLY A 579 -8.67 -36.76 -25.52
N ILE A 580 -8.41 -36.04 -24.43
CA ILE A 580 -7.08 -35.85 -23.83
C ILE A 580 -6.96 -36.59 -22.49
N ARG A 581 -5.73 -36.98 -22.12
CA ARG A 581 -5.39 -37.56 -20.80
C ARG A 581 -6.28 -38.71 -20.35
N ARG A 582 -6.34 -39.76 -21.16
CA ARG A 582 -7.13 -40.98 -20.89
C ARG A 582 -6.95 -41.57 -19.50
N GLY A 583 -5.74 -41.49 -18.93
CA GLY A 583 -5.46 -41.95 -17.56
C GLY A 583 -6.21 -41.19 -16.46
N LEU A 584 -6.84 -40.05 -16.79
CA LEU A 584 -7.68 -39.28 -15.89
C LEU A 584 -9.16 -39.42 -16.21
N TRP A 585 -9.60 -40.29 -17.11
CA TRP A 585 -11.04 -40.44 -17.39
C TRP A 585 -11.79 -41.10 -16.22
N MET A 586 -13.12 -41.03 -16.24
CA MET A 586 -13.95 -41.73 -15.26
C MET A 586 -13.77 -43.23 -15.42
N ASN A 587 -13.55 -43.92 -14.30
CA ASN A 587 -13.47 -45.37 -14.29
C ASN A 587 -14.89 -45.95 -14.35
N ARG A 588 -15.14 -46.81 -15.35
CA ARG A 588 -16.45 -47.43 -15.63
C ARG A 588 -16.44 -48.95 -15.43
N ASP A 589 -15.45 -49.48 -14.71
CA ASP A 589 -15.28 -50.92 -14.46
C ASP A 589 -16.31 -51.48 -13.45
N SER A 590 -17.10 -50.61 -12.81
CA SER A 590 -18.20 -50.95 -11.90
C SER A 590 -19.53 -50.34 -12.37
N ASP A 591 -20.67 -50.87 -11.88
CA ASP A 591 -22.03 -50.38 -12.17
C ASP A 591 -22.23 -48.86 -11.95
N LYS A 592 -21.31 -48.21 -11.21
CA LYS A 592 -21.26 -46.76 -11.04
C LYS A 592 -19.92 -46.22 -11.55
N ALA A 593 -19.99 -45.20 -12.40
CA ALA A 593 -18.80 -44.46 -12.82
C ALA A 593 -18.17 -43.73 -11.62
N ARG A 594 -16.88 -43.96 -11.37
CA ARG A 594 -16.14 -43.38 -10.24
C ARG A 594 -14.98 -42.50 -10.70
N ARG A 595 -14.66 -41.47 -9.89
CA ARG A 595 -13.47 -40.63 -10.07
C ARG A 595 -12.34 -41.20 -9.21
N ASP A 596 -11.34 -41.79 -9.87
CA ASP A 596 -10.12 -42.23 -9.19
C ASP A 596 -9.21 -41.03 -8.83
N LEU A 597 -8.43 -41.17 -7.76
CA LEU A 597 -7.53 -40.12 -7.29
C LEU A 597 -6.49 -39.77 -8.37
N ALA A 598 -6.33 -38.49 -8.69
CA ALA A 598 -5.36 -38.05 -9.68
C ALA A 598 -3.91 -38.29 -9.23
N PHE A 599 -3.00 -38.50 -10.19
CA PHE A 599 -1.56 -38.62 -9.89
C PHE A 599 -0.94 -37.34 -9.29
N PHE A 600 -1.58 -36.18 -9.51
CA PHE A 600 -1.20 -34.89 -8.95
C PHE A 600 -1.88 -34.59 -7.60
N SER A 601 -2.66 -35.52 -7.06
CA SER A 601 -3.32 -35.39 -5.76
C SER A 601 -2.64 -36.29 -4.72
N MET A 602 -2.45 -35.77 -3.51
CA MET A 602 -1.84 -36.50 -2.42
C MET A 602 -2.74 -37.65 -1.93
N LYS A 603 -2.13 -38.81 -1.67
CA LYS A 603 -2.85 -39.92 -1.02
C LYS A 603 -3.24 -39.54 0.41
N PRO A 604 -4.23 -40.21 1.03
CA PRO A 604 -4.70 -39.85 2.37
C PRO A 604 -3.59 -39.82 3.45
N ASN A 605 -2.62 -40.73 3.40
CA ASN A 605 -1.50 -40.75 4.34
C ASN A 605 -0.51 -39.60 4.08
N ASP A 606 -0.13 -39.41 2.82
CA ASP A 606 0.76 -38.32 2.36
C ASP A 606 0.17 -36.94 2.72
N LYS A 607 -1.14 -36.77 2.56
CA LYS A 607 -1.87 -35.57 3.01
C LYS A 607 -1.72 -35.33 4.51
N LYS A 608 -1.89 -36.37 5.34
CA LYS A 608 -1.74 -36.25 6.80
C LYS A 608 -0.30 -35.89 7.17
N GLU A 609 0.67 -36.49 6.49
CA GLU A 609 2.08 -36.20 6.67
C GLU A 609 2.40 -34.74 6.31
N PHE A 610 1.93 -34.27 5.15
CA PHE A 610 2.08 -32.88 4.72
C PHE A 610 1.52 -31.89 5.75
N LEU A 611 0.31 -32.13 6.26
CA LEU A 611 -0.32 -31.24 7.24
C LEU A 611 0.42 -31.27 8.59
N LYS A 612 0.92 -32.43 9.03
CA LYS A 612 1.77 -32.54 10.22
C LYS A 612 3.09 -31.80 10.08
N PHE A 613 3.71 -31.87 8.89
CA PHE A 613 4.90 -31.07 8.59
C PHE A 613 4.58 -29.58 8.74
N VAL A 614 3.55 -29.08 8.07
CA VAL A 614 3.18 -27.66 8.14
C VAL A 614 2.86 -27.21 9.56
N SER A 615 2.15 -28.01 10.35
CA SER A 615 1.81 -27.65 11.73
C SER A 615 3.02 -27.65 12.67
N SER A 616 4.12 -28.31 12.31
CA SER A 616 5.36 -28.32 13.08
C SER A 616 6.26 -27.10 12.83
N VAL A 617 6.03 -26.36 11.74
CA VAL A 617 6.87 -25.22 11.35
C VAL A 617 6.67 -24.05 12.31
N LYS A 618 7.78 -23.47 12.76
CA LYS A 618 7.81 -22.26 13.59
C LYS A 618 8.56 -21.15 12.86
N PHE A 619 8.03 -19.94 12.95
CA PHE A 619 8.66 -18.73 12.41
C PHE A 619 9.14 -17.82 13.54
N SER A 620 10.11 -16.96 13.24
CA SER A 620 10.47 -15.87 14.15
C SER A 620 9.32 -14.90 14.32
N ASP A 621 9.27 -14.22 15.46
CA ASP A 621 8.26 -13.21 15.74
C ASP A 621 8.25 -12.12 14.64
N GLY A 622 7.06 -11.70 14.24
CA GLY A 622 6.84 -10.73 13.15
C GLY A 622 7.05 -11.24 11.72
N TYR A 623 7.46 -12.50 11.49
CA TYR A 623 7.68 -13.01 10.13
C TYR A 623 6.42 -13.57 9.47
N ALA A 624 5.63 -14.39 10.16
CA ALA A 624 4.38 -14.95 9.67
C ALA A 624 3.44 -15.23 10.84
N SER A 625 2.14 -15.42 10.59
CA SER A 625 1.25 -15.86 11.65
C SER A 625 1.58 -17.29 12.10
N ASN A 626 1.04 -17.72 13.24
CA ASN A 626 1.18 -19.10 13.68
C ASN A 626 0.32 -20.03 12.79
N ILE A 627 0.89 -20.43 11.65
CA ILE A 627 0.25 -21.27 10.62
C ILE A 627 -0.31 -22.56 11.22
N ALA A 628 0.29 -23.11 12.30
CA ALA A 628 -0.21 -24.30 12.96
C ALA A 628 -1.67 -24.17 13.43
N ARG A 629 -2.12 -22.97 13.80
CA ARG A 629 -3.53 -22.69 14.17
C ARG A 629 -4.49 -22.80 12.99
N CYS A 630 -3.97 -22.73 11.77
CA CYS A 630 -4.74 -22.81 10.54
C CYS A 630 -4.76 -24.23 9.94
N VAL A 631 -4.12 -25.22 10.57
CA VAL A 631 -4.04 -26.60 10.05
C VAL A 631 -5.05 -27.50 10.76
N ASN A 632 -5.93 -28.14 10.00
CA ASN A 632 -6.77 -29.23 10.49
C ASN A 632 -6.30 -30.55 9.88
N VAL A 633 -5.48 -31.28 10.64
CA VAL A 633 -4.87 -32.56 10.21
C VAL A 633 -5.94 -33.63 10.00
N ASP A 634 -6.87 -33.80 10.95
CA ASP A 634 -7.91 -34.83 10.88
C ASP A 634 -8.93 -34.52 9.78
N GLY A 635 -9.27 -33.24 9.61
CA GLY A 635 -10.13 -32.75 8.54
C GLY A 635 -9.42 -32.60 7.19
N GLY A 636 -8.10 -32.86 7.11
CA GLY A 636 -7.34 -32.87 5.87
C GLY A 636 -7.29 -31.54 5.12
N LYS A 637 -7.38 -30.39 5.82
CA LYS A 637 -7.56 -29.06 5.19
C LYS A 637 -6.95 -27.92 6.00
N PHE A 638 -6.78 -26.77 5.35
CA PHE A 638 -6.45 -25.51 6.00
C PHE A 638 -7.68 -24.64 6.25
N THR A 639 -7.69 -23.89 7.35
CA THR A 639 -8.75 -22.94 7.73
C THR A 639 -8.15 -21.62 8.21
N GLY A 640 -8.61 -20.50 7.67
CA GLY A 640 -8.26 -19.17 8.19
C GLY A 640 -6.88 -18.64 7.81
N LEU A 641 -6.23 -19.17 6.77
CA LEU A 641 -5.00 -18.59 6.23
C LEU A 641 -5.27 -17.20 5.64
N LYS A 642 -4.49 -16.20 6.04
CA LYS A 642 -4.50 -14.86 5.45
C LYS A 642 -3.62 -14.81 4.20
N SER A 643 -3.74 -13.76 3.39
CA SER A 643 -2.93 -13.55 2.17
C SER A 643 -1.43 -13.67 2.46
N HIS A 644 -0.96 -13.07 3.56
CA HIS A 644 0.44 -13.14 3.99
C HIS A 644 0.90 -14.56 4.33
N ASP A 645 0.02 -15.37 4.94
CA ASP A 645 0.35 -16.76 5.25
C ASP A 645 0.50 -17.58 3.97
N CYS A 646 -0.41 -17.37 3.00
CA CYS A 646 -0.34 -18.00 1.69
C CYS A 646 0.95 -17.62 0.94
N HIS A 647 1.36 -16.35 1.01
CA HIS A 647 2.61 -15.85 0.43
C HIS A 647 3.84 -16.58 1.00
N VAL A 648 3.97 -16.62 2.34
CA VAL A 648 5.07 -17.34 3.00
C VAL A 648 5.03 -18.83 2.68
N PHE A 649 3.85 -19.43 2.69
CA PHE A 649 3.68 -20.84 2.38
C PHE A 649 4.13 -21.14 0.95
N MET A 650 3.59 -20.42 -0.03
CA MET A 650 3.84 -20.64 -1.45
C MET A 650 5.33 -20.57 -1.77
N GLN A 651 6.05 -19.62 -1.18
CA GLN A 651 7.46 -19.39 -1.48
C GLN A 651 8.43 -20.27 -0.68
N ARG A 652 8.10 -20.61 0.57
CA ARG A 652 9.05 -21.26 1.50
C ARG A 652 8.68 -22.69 1.87
N LEU A 653 7.40 -22.94 2.14
CA LEU A 653 6.98 -24.23 2.69
C LEU A 653 6.60 -25.23 1.61
N LEU A 654 5.86 -24.79 0.58
CA LEU A 654 5.34 -25.67 -0.45
C LEU A 654 6.46 -26.44 -1.20
N PRO A 655 7.56 -25.80 -1.66
CA PRO A 655 8.65 -26.49 -2.34
C PRO A 655 9.37 -27.57 -1.53
N VAL A 656 9.29 -27.47 -0.20
CA VAL A 656 9.93 -28.41 0.72
C VAL A 656 8.94 -29.53 1.06
N GLY A 657 7.70 -29.18 1.37
CA GLY A 657 6.71 -30.13 1.86
C GLY A 657 6.20 -31.14 0.82
N ILE A 658 6.31 -30.85 -0.49
CA ILE A 658 5.74 -31.72 -1.53
C ILE A 658 6.71 -32.73 -2.14
N ARG A 659 8.03 -32.61 -1.89
CA ARG A 659 9.07 -33.27 -2.70
C ARG A 659 8.95 -34.79 -2.79
N HIS A 660 8.66 -35.45 -1.68
CA HIS A 660 8.53 -36.91 -1.59
C HIS A 660 7.08 -37.39 -1.64
N LEU A 661 6.12 -36.48 -1.71
CA LEU A 661 4.69 -36.77 -1.61
C LEU A 661 3.97 -36.80 -2.96
N LEU A 662 4.60 -36.27 -4.02
CA LEU A 662 4.03 -36.21 -5.36
C LEU A 662 5.07 -36.61 -6.42
N PRO A 663 4.64 -37.03 -7.62
CA PRO A 663 5.55 -37.34 -8.72
C PRO A 663 6.42 -36.14 -9.10
N GLU A 664 7.65 -36.42 -9.56
CA GLU A 664 8.63 -35.39 -9.91
C GLU A 664 8.13 -34.42 -10.98
N ASP A 665 7.38 -34.93 -11.97
CA ASP A 665 6.75 -34.13 -13.03
C ASP A 665 5.70 -33.14 -12.52
N VAL A 666 5.15 -33.35 -11.32
CA VAL A 666 4.23 -32.42 -10.65
C VAL A 666 5.00 -31.48 -9.73
N VAL A 667 5.96 -32.01 -8.98
CA VAL A 667 6.76 -31.26 -8.00
C VAL A 667 7.60 -30.17 -8.69
N LYS A 668 8.31 -30.49 -9.78
CA LYS A 668 9.21 -29.55 -10.45
C LYS A 668 8.51 -28.27 -10.91
N PRO A 669 7.39 -28.31 -11.66
CA PRO A 669 6.66 -27.10 -12.04
C PRO A 669 6.15 -26.28 -10.85
N ILE A 670 5.72 -26.93 -9.76
CA ILE A 670 5.28 -26.24 -8.54
C ILE A 670 6.45 -25.54 -7.84
N MET A 671 7.61 -26.19 -7.76
CA MET A 671 8.82 -25.57 -7.21
C MET A 671 9.26 -24.34 -8.02
N LEU A 672 9.21 -24.43 -9.35
CA LEU A 672 9.51 -23.31 -10.24
C LEU A 672 8.50 -22.16 -10.05
N LEU A 673 7.22 -22.46 -9.85
CA LEU A 673 6.21 -21.45 -9.52
C LEU A 673 6.53 -20.73 -8.19
N SER A 674 6.98 -21.46 -7.17
CA SER A 674 7.39 -20.86 -5.90
C SER A 674 8.61 -19.95 -6.05
N ILE A 675 9.60 -20.36 -6.88
CA ILE A 675 10.77 -19.54 -7.20
C ILE A 675 10.34 -18.28 -7.96
N PHE A 676 9.43 -18.42 -8.94
CA PHE A 676 8.86 -17.32 -9.70
C PHE A 676 8.27 -16.25 -8.76
N PHE A 677 7.39 -16.62 -7.84
CA PHE A 677 6.81 -15.65 -6.90
C PHE A 677 7.88 -15.05 -5.98
N SER A 678 8.82 -15.86 -5.49
CA SER A 678 9.90 -15.36 -4.63
C SER A 678 10.80 -14.33 -5.31
N GLN A 679 11.12 -14.52 -6.59
CA GLN A 679 11.91 -13.59 -7.38
C GLN A 679 11.10 -12.35 -7.76
N LEU A 680 9.84 -12.52 -8.18
CA LEU A 680 8.94 -11.44 -8.57
C LEU A 680 8.65 -10.48 -7.40
N THR A 681 8.50 -11.00 -6.18
CA THR A 681 8.18 -10.21 -4.98
C THR A 681 9.44 -9.79 -4.19
N ALA A 682 10.63 -9.93 -4.76
CA ALA A 682 11.84 -9.46 -4.12
C ALA A 682 11.81 -7.92 -3.96
N LYS A 683 12.47 -7.41 -2.90
CA LYS A 683 12.53 -5.97 -2.62
C LYS A 683 13.21 -5.16 -3.74
N THR A 684 14.08 -5.83 -4.49
CA THR A 684 14.83 -5.28 -5.61
C THR A 684 14.82 -6.29 -6.75
N LEU A 685 14.66 -5.81 -7.98
CA LEU A 685 14.56 -6.66 -9.16
C LEU A 685 15.68 -6.31 -10.13
N ARG A 686 16.41 -7.29 -10.65
CA ARG A 686 17.29 -7.08 -11.81
C ARG A 686 16.47 -7.21 -13.08
N ARG A 687 16.74 -6.35 -14.07
CA ARG A 687 16.00 -6.40 -15.34
C ARG A 687 16.21 -7.75 -16.03
N THR A 688 17.45 -8.23 -16.09
CA THR A 688 17.81 -9.56 -16.65
C THR A 688 16.99 -10.70 -16.06
N ASP A 689 16.79 -10.70 -14.75
CA ASP A 689 16.03 -11.74 -14.06
C ASP A 689 14.55 -11.67 -14.45
N MET A 690 14.00 -10.46 -14.63
CA MET A 690 12.61 -10.29 -15.11
C MET A 690 12.44 -10.69 -16.59
N PHE A 691 13.46 -10.50 -17.44
CA PHE A 691 13.47 -11.08 -18.79
C PHE A 691 13.38 -12.61 -18.72
N GLN A 692 14.17 -13.24 -17.85
CA GLN A 692 14.13 -14.69 -17.67
C GLN A 692 12.78 -15.18 -17.11
N LEU A 693 12.22 -14.48 -16.10
CA LEU A 693 10.93 -14.82 -15.52
C LEU A 693 9.78 -14.79 -16.53
N ARG A 694 9.84 -13.94 -17.57
CA ARG A 694 8.86 -13.95 -18.68
C ARG A 694 8.84 -15.29 -19.40
N HIS A 695 9.99 -15.93 -19.57
CA HIS A 695 10.08 -17.24 -20.20
C HIS A 695 9.70 -18.35 -19.23
N ASP A 696 10.20 -18.28 -17.99
CA ASP A 696 10.01 -19.34 -16.98
C ASP A 696 8.53 -19.53 -16.63
N ILE A 697 7.77 -18.44 -16.45
CA ILE A 697 6.34 -18.55 -16.10
C ILE A 697 5.53 -19.20 -17.21
N VAL A 698 5.87 -18.93 -18.47
CA VAL A 698 5.21 -19.54 -19.63
C VAL A 698 5.44 -21.05 -19.64
N GLN A 699 6.67 -21.49 -19.35
CA GLN A 699 6.98 -22.92 -19.24
C GLN A 699 6.22 -23.58 -18.09
N VAL A 700 6.15 -22.93 -16.92
CA VAL A 700 5.37 -23.41 -15.76
C VAL A 700 3.90 -23.56 -16.12
N LEU A 701 3.30 -22.54 -16.73
CA LEU A 701 1.88 -22.56 -17.14
C LEU A 701 1.61 -23.62 -18.21
N CYS A 702 2.51 -23.82 -19.17
CA CYS A 702 2.38 -24.88 -20.16
C CYS A 702 2.50 -26.28 -19.52
N LYS A 703 3.44 -26.49 -18.61
CA LYS A 703 3.54 -27.75 -17.86
C LYS A 703 2.30 -28.00 -17.01
N PHE A 704 1.78 -26.96 -16.35
CA PHE A 704 0.52 -27.05 -15.64
C PHE A 704 -0.61 -27.43 -16.59
N GLU A 705 -0.67 -26.86 -17.80
CA GLU A 705 -1.70 -27.22 -18.78
C GLU A 705 -1.65 -28.70 -19.06
N MET A 706 -0.48 -29.32 -19.20
CA MET A 706 -0.33 -30.77 -19.40
C MET A 706 -0.74 -31.62 -18.19
N ILE A 707 -0.61 -31.09 -16.98
CA ILE A 707 -0.84 -31.83 -15.72
C ILE A 707 -2.30 -31.69 -15.26
N PHE A 708 -2.78 -30.47 -15.08
CA PHE A 708 -4.05 -30.17 -14.42
C PHE A 708 -5.22 -30.03 -15.41
N PRO A 709 -6.44 -30.40 -15.03
CA PRO A 709 -7.60 -30.28 -15.91
C PRO A 709 -7.89 -28.81 -16.27
N PRO A 710 -8.60 -28.52 -17.38
CA PRO A 710 -8.95 -27.16 -17.78
C PRO A 710 -9.54 -26.29 -16.68
N ALA A 711 -10.34 -26.89 -15.80
CA ALA A 711 -10.95 -26.24 -14.63
C ALA A 711 -9.94 -25.59 -13.67
N PHE A 712 -8.66 -25.96 -13.72
CA PHE A 712 -7.58 -25.35 -12.94
C PHE A 712 -7.30 -23.92 -13.37
N PHE A 713 -7.42 -23.62 -14.66
CA PHE A 713 -7.00 -22.37 -15.26
C PHE A 713 -8.05 -21.28 -15.10
N THR A 714 -8.15 -20.74 -13.88
CA THR A 714 -8.94 -19.55 -13.60
C THR A 714 -8.28 -18.30 -14.19
N SER A 715 -8.99 -17.17 -14.19
CA SER A 715 -8.40 -15.90 -14.64
C SER A 715 -7.15 -15.53 -13.84
N MET A 716 -7.10 -15.90 -12.55
CA MET A 716 -5.96 -15.66 -11.66
C MET A 716 -4.73 -16.48 -12.05
N ILE A 717 -4.92 -17.71 -12.53
CA ILE A 717 -3.80 -18.51 -13.07
C ILE A 717 -3.29 -17.86 -14.36
N HIS A 718 -4.19 -17.42 -15.23
CA HIS A 718 -3.81 -16.84 -16.51
C HIS A 718 -3.01 -15.53 -16.37
N VAL A 719 -3.45 -14.61 -15.52
CA VAL A 719 -2.79 -13.30 -15.40
C VAL A 719 -1.34 -13.37 -14.89
N MET A 720 -0.90 -14.51 -14.35
CA MET A 720 0.51 -14.73 -13.99
C MET A 720 1.47 -14.51 -15.16
N VAL A 721 1.03 -14.81 -16.39
CA VAL A 721 1.85 -14.61 -17.60
C VAL A 721 2.22 -13.14 -17.85
N HIS A 722 1.47 -12.20 -17.26
CA HIS A 722 1.67 -10.77 -17.43
C HIS A 722 2.51 -10.13 -16.31
N LEU A 723 2.65 -10.78 -15.16
CA LEU A 723 3.27 -10.17 -13.97
C LEU A 723 4.74 -9.76 -14.17
N PRO A 724 5.59 -10.51 -14.89
CA PRO A 724 6.97 -10.09 -15.13
C PRO A 724 7.06 -8.84 -16.02
N GLU A 725 6.20 -8.74 -17.04
CA GLU A 725 6.14 -7.54 -17.89
C GLU A 725 5.68 -6.33 -17.06
N GLU A 726 4.67 -6.51 -16.22
CA GLU A 726 4.20 -5.45 -15.32
C GLU A 726 5.31 -5.03 -14.33
N ALA A 727 6.18 -5.95 -13.88
CA ALA A 727 7.32 -5.62 -13.04
C ALA A 727 8.40 -4.80 -13.76
N LEU A 728 8.61 -5.04 -15.06
CA LEU A 728 9.51 -4.21 -15.87
C LEU A 728 8.94 -2.82 -16.13
N LEU A 729 7.62 -2.72 -16.29
CA LEU A 729 6.90 -1.47 -16.51
C LEU A 729 6.81 -0.61 -15.23
N ALA A 730 6.35 -1.19 -14.13
CA ALA A 730 6.03 -0.46 -12.89
C ALA A 730 7.13 -0.51 -11.83
N GLY A 731 8.12 -1.40 -11.97
CA GLY A 731 9.12 -1.68 -10.95
C GLY A 731 8.67 -2.70 -9.89
N PRO A 732 9.34 -2.73 -8.73
CA PRO A 732 9.12 -3.74 -7.70
C PRO A 732 7.68 -3.85 -7.19
N VAL A 733 7.23 -5.08 -6.91
CA VAL A 733 5.84 -5.38 -6.50
C VAL A 733 5.42 -4.70 -5.19
N ASN A 734 6.37 -4.46 -4.28
CA ASN A 734 6.07 -3.96 -2.94
C ASN A 734 5.44 -2.55 -2.88
N TYR A 735 5.44 -1.83 -4.00
CA TYR A 735 4.78 -0.52 -4.15
C TYR A 735 3.41 -0.59 -4.83
N ARG A 736 3.01 -1.78 -5.30
CA ARG A 736 1.85 -2.01 -6.17
C ARG A 736 1.06 -3.25 -5.81
N TRP A 737 1.04 -3.59 -4.52
CA TRP A 737 0.21 -4.63 -3.93
C TRP A 737 -0.62 -4.09 -2.77
N MET A 738 -1.65 -4.82 -2.38
CA MET A 738 -2.66 -4.29 -1.45
C MET A 738 -2.32 -4.41 0.04
N TYR A 739 -1.25 -5.12 0.44
CA TYR A 739 -0.90 -5.30 1.86
C TYR A 739 -0.91 -4.01 2.70
N PRO A 740 -0.25 -2.91 2.27
CA PRO A 740 -0.22 -1.70 3.09
C PRO A 740 -1.59 -1.00 3.16
N ILE A 741 -2.41 -1.12 2.12
CA ILE A 741 -3.72 -0.48 1.99
C ILE A 741 -4.77 -1.20 2.85
N GLU A 742 -4.80 -2.53 2.80
CA GLU A 742 -5.66 -3.34 3.69
C GLU A 742 -5.28 -3.12 5.15
N SER A 743 -3.98 -3.11 5.46
CA SER A 743 -3.49 -2.87 6.82
C SER A 743 -3.88 -1.49 7.34
N PHE A 744 -3.86 -0.45 6.48
CA PHE A 744 -4.33 0.90 6.83
C PHE A 744 -5.85 0.94 7.08
N SER A 745 -6.60 0.15 6.33
CA SER A 745 -8.07 0.13 6.44
C SER A 745 -8.55 -0.65 7.67
N GLU A 746 -7.78 -1.64 8.12
CA GLU A 746 -8.03 -2.41 9.35
C GLU A 746 -7.53 -1.72 10.64
N SER A 747 -6.62 -0.75 10.51
CA SER A 747 -6.01 -0.03 11.64
C SER A 747 -6.90 1.07 12.20
#